data_AF-A0A286UXN9-F1
#
_entry.id   AF-A0A286UXN9-F1
#
_cell.length_a   1.000
_cell.length_b   1.000
_cell.length_c   1.000
_cell.angle_alpha   90.00
_cell.angle_beta   90.00
_cell.angle_gamma   90.00
#
_symmetry.space_group_name_H-M   'P 1'
#
loop_
_entity.id
_entity.type
_entity.pdbx_description
1 polymer ?
#
loop_
_entity_poly.entity_id
_entity_poly.type
_entity_poly.pdbx_seq_one_letter_code
_entity_poly.pdbx_strand_id
1 'polypeptide(L)'
;MSASPSPSFANMNGHSTSKNVIQFQFKSFSPAPSATGSSVSAPKGTSSPNPLGTRDGEAYGVPGPGPSSDSTKEYTNVAYNPTHNERIIDHLYNAGFQLGEFADTLLHARQNRYQLHAIILSRSPYLAHLISTTPNTGGYKTIYVPLESFPEVTDQGFSIALGYLYSSVSLSNLTQANARGVLAAGCLLGGLEDLCHYAYHSCHESISVETIDEWINFVDSLPSEDGMTTPSEVPPPTILGPYAYQLRSDVFNFLVITLPSSLDVHSATSNGRDTLLNIFSRLGFDLFKKAIESPLFQIGSDQERFRFAKAAIDMRKHTRGAGTEETVVLAFGGSKTGSSVLVTRKMKKRALFKTSCEGKFPRLGPMIQNNLQSVSHHCDQIDLVSLNHMLLPVKMQLSPKMSITFNHKRCLDSSTPDCANPRTTFGIHTETRIRMGSPKDLGFAALPEAYNYCLTYAVHTGARVSSRTDNLFCMAPVYDLYFTGSRGNPRQCIILGEDVEPIFYRFETPEVFMTDTKTMIYRNQDEVVAAFEWSAGTYLGLCNIRNRQSFPMSQLVLPGSSSNARAFFFQGSKFEWRRLREDPYSYDLFHVPPNVQSVRIAFFRKIDQQTPVGPAHGFLQYTFTQPFLLLESLLALCLNRWMDVHSM
;
A
#
# COMPACT_ATOMS: atom_id res chain seq x y z
N MET A 1 22.21 45.20 52.96
CA MET A 1 21.10 46.04 53.48
C MET A 1 19.95 45.96 52.46
N SER A 2 18.74 45.67 52.95
CA SER A 2 17.41 45.60 52.27
C SER A 2 17.30 44.75 50.99
N ALA A 3 16.74 43.52 50.95
CA ALA A 3 15.48 42.96 51.46
C ALA A 3 14.18 43.45 50.76
N SER A 4 13.66 42.59 49.87
CA SER A 4 12.23 42.26 49.64
C SER A 4 11.32 43.28 48.92
N PRO A 5 10.10 42.91 48.44
CA PRO A 5 9.51 41.58 48.14
C PRO A 5 8.71 41.50 46.81
N SER A 6 8.31 40.27 46.48
CA SER A 6 7.18 39.88 45.62
C SER A 6 5.82 40.49 46.05
N PRO A 7 4.79 40.40 45.19
CA PRO A 7 3.46 40.08 45.70
C PRO A 7 2.80 38.90 44.97
N SER A 8 2.04 38.15 45.75
CA SER A 8 1.12 37.08 45.37
C SER A 8 -0.32 37.48 45.72
N PHE A 9 -1.28 36.79 45.08
CA PHE A 9 -2.72 36.63 45.39
C PHE A 9 -3.74 37.72 45.01
N ALA A 10 -4.69 37.32 44.14
CA ALA A 10 -6.17 37.30 44.29
C ALA A 10 -6.80 37.25 42.88
N ASN A 11 -7.34 36.13 42.40
CA ASN A 11 -8.69 35.59 42.64
C ASN A 11 -9.82 36.63 42.62
N MET A 12 -10.53 36.77 41.50
CA MET A 12 -11.96 37.12 41.47
C MET A 12 -12.65 36.72 40.17
N ASN A 13 -13.91 36.31 40.36
CA ASN A 13 -14.89 35.73 39.46
C ASN A 13 -15.36 36.64 38.32
N GLY A 14 -15.72 36.01 37.19
CA GLY A 14 -17.09 36.05 36.66
C GLY A 14 -17.44 37.10 35.59
N HIS A 15 -17.77 36.60 34.38
CA HIS A 15 -18.90 36.94 33.47
C HIS A 15 -18.48 36.52 32.05
N SER A 16 -18.99 35.40 31.51
CA SER A 16 -20.25 35.26 30.77
C SER A 16 -20.33 36.12 29.51
N THR A 17 -20.17 35.50 28.33
CA THR A 17 -20.99 35.79 27.14
C THR A 17 -20.98 34.63 26.14
N SER A 18 -22.19 34.10 25.92
CA SER A 18 -22.79 33.68 24.64
C SER A 18 -22.22 32.50 23.86
N LYS A 19 -22.84 31.34 24.10
CA LYS A 19 -22.92 30.19 23.20
C LYS A 19 -24.00 30.44 22.14
N ASN A 20 -23.69 30.25 20.86
CA ASN A 20 -24.69 29.91 19.84
C ASN A 20 -24.59 28.42 19.55
N VAL A 21 -25.48 27.64 20.19
CA VAL A 21 -25.69 26.21 19.92
C VAL A 21 -27.01 26.10 19.18
N ILE A 22 -26.96 25.61 17.94
CA ILE A 22 -28.15 25.19 17.20
C ILE A 22 -28.59 23.86 17.81
N GLN A 23 -29.70 23.89 18.54
CA GLN A 23 -30.28 22.78 19.26
C GLN A 23 -31.43 22.19 18.41
N PHE A 24 -31.25 20.99 17.85
CA PHE A 24 -32.37 20.19 17.38
C PHE A 24 -33.03 19.49 18.57
N GLN A 25 -34.31 19.79 18.81
CA GLN A 25 -35.11 19.16 19.87
C GLN A 25 -35.46 17.72 19.49
N PHE A 26 -35.07 16.76 20.34
CA PHE A 26 -35.76 15.49 20.47
C PHE A 26 -36.57 15.49 21.77
N LYS A 27 -37.89 15.26 21.66
CA LYS A 27 -38.80 15.09 22.79
C LYS A 27 -38.45 13.80 23.53
N SER A 28 -38.06 13.93 24.79
CA SER A 28 -37.97 12.85 25.76
C SER A 28 -39.38 12.42 26.22
N PHE A 29 -39.68 11.12 26.15
CA PHE A 29 -40.80 10.53 26.88
C PHE A 29 -40.30 9.39 27.77
N SER A 30 -40.59 9.47 29.07
CA SER A 30 -40.80 8.37 30.02
C SER A 30 -41.03 8.95 31.43
N PRO A 31 -41.61 8.22 32.41
CA PRO A 31 -42.49 7.04 32.34
C PRO A 31 -43.73 7.17 33.28
N ALA A 32 -44.72 6.27 33.16
CA ALA A 32 -45.72 6.04 34.22
C ALA A 32 -46.27 4.60 34.20
N PRO A 33 -46.76 4.06 35.34
CA PRO A 33 -46.50 2.67 35.77
C PRO A 33 -47.75 1.78 35.92
N SER A 34 -47.50 0.50 36.30
CA SER A 34 -48.40 -0.48 36.98
C SER A 34 -49.55 -1.09 36.16
N ALA A 35 -50.07 -2.30 36.40
CA ALA A 35 -49.70 -3.53 37.09
C ALA A 35 -50.80 -4.59 36.77
N THR A 36 -50.56 -5.84 37.15
CA THR A 36 -51.53 -6.92 37.47
C THR A 36 -52.42 -7.53 36.36
N GLY A 37 -52.02 -8.73 35.93
CA GLY A 37 -52.75 -10.01 36.03
C GLY A 37 -54.22 -10.12 35.58
N SER A 38 -54.49 -11.05 34.66
CA SER A 38 -55.56 -12.06 34.77
C SER A 38 -55.48 -13.10 33.65
N SER A 39 -55.89 -14.30 34.03
CA SER A 39 -55.88 -15.59 33.35
C SER A 39 -57.05 -15.83 32.37
N VAL A 40 -56.95 -16.97 31.65
CA VAL A 40 -58.03 -17.88 31.21
C VAL A 40 -58.41 -17.92 29.70
N SER A 41 -58.19 -19.12 29.14
CA SER A 41 -58.97 -19.89 28.15
C SER A 41 -59.08 -19.51 26.67
N ALA A 42 -58.80 -20.50 25.82
CA ALA A 42 -59.37 -20.74 24.49
C ALA A 42 -60.90 -20.92 24.54
N PRO A 43 -61.66 -20.73 23.43
CA PRO A 43 -61.99 -21.89 22.58
C PRO A 43 -62.30 -21.64 21.07
N LYS A 44 -62.24 -22.78 20.33
CA LYS A 44 -62.93 -23.28 19.11
C LYS A 44 -63.89 -22.41 18.24
N GLY A 45 -63.80 -22.71 16.92
CA GLY A 45 -64.90 -22.80 15.93
C GLY A 45 -65.36 -21.47 15.31
N THR A 46 -65.85 -21.33 14.06
CA THR A 46 -66.39 -22.26 13.06
C THR A 46 -66.66 -21.46 11.75
N SER A 47 -66.73 -22.17 10.60
CA SER A 47 -67.54 -21.92 9.38
C SER A 47 -67.33 -20.70 8.44
N SER A 48 -66.91 -21.00 7.19
CA SER A 48 -67.53 -20.77 5.84
C SER A 48 -68.39 -19.52 5.55
N PRO A 49 -68.57 -19.05 4.27
CA PRO A 49 -68.65 -19.86 3.02
C PRO A 49 -68.06 -19.28 1.70
N ASN A 50 -67.93 -20.17 0.72
CA ASN A 50 -67.75 -19.91 -0.73
C ASN A 50 -69.06 -19.43 -1.39
N PRO A 51 -68.98 -18.90 -2.64
CA PRO A 51 -70.01 -19.12 -3.64
C PRO A 51 -69.53 -19.90 -4.88
N LEU A 52 -70.52 -20.65 -5.38
CA LEU A 52 -70.66 -21.53 -6.54
C LEU A 52 -70.22 -20.96 -7.90
N GLY A 53 -69.82 -21.88 -8.79
CA GLY A 53 -69.80 -21.71 -10.26
C GLY A 53 -69.68 -23.07 -10.96
N THR A 54 -70.67 -23.39 -11.79
CA THR A 54 -71.20 -24.70 -12.18
C THR A 54 -70.61 -25.29 -13.50
N ARG A 55 -70.91 -26.58 -13.72
CA ARG A 55 -71.01 -27.38 -14.98
C ARG A 55 -69.80 -28.24 -15.34
N ASP A 56 -69.88 -29.42 -15.96
CA ASP A 56 -70.87 -30.50 -16.23
C ASP A 56 -70.03 -31.53 -17.02
N GLY A 57 -70.23 -32.84 -16.85
CA GLY A 57 -69.70 -33.84 -17.81
C GLY A 57 -69.30 -35.20 -17.24
N GLU A 58 -70.18 -36.19 -17.42
CA GLU A 58 -70.08 -37.61 -17.04
C GLU A 58 -68.97 -38.39 -17.78
N ALA A 59 -68.39 -39.43 -17.14
CA ALA A 59 -68.32 -40.80 -17.67
C ALA A 59 -67.60 -41.77 -16.72
N TYR A 60 -68.10 -43.00 -16.68
CA TYR A 60 -67.77 -44.14 -15.81
C TYR A 60 -66.37 -44.76 -16.06
N GLY A 61 -65.73 -45.28 -14.99
CA GLY A 61 -64.63 -46.25 -15.08
C GLY A 61 -63.91 -46.53 -13.74
N VAL A 62 -64.12 -47.74 -13.19
CA VAL A 62 -63.40 -48.30 -12.01
C VAL A 62 -62.09 -48.99 -12.47
N PRO A 63 -61.22 -49.53 -11.58
CA PRO A 63 -59.91 -48.98 -11.18
C PRO A 63 -58.71 -49.75 -11.75
N GLY A 64 -57.54 -49.11 -11.85
CA GLY A 64 -56.27 -49.77 -12.15
C GLY A 64 -55.19 -49.34 -11.15
N PRO A 65 -54.47 -50.26 -10.47
CA PRO A 65 -53.41 -49.90 -9.54
C PRO A 65 -52.13 -49.60 -10.35
N GLY A 66 -51.71 -48.33 -10.34
CA GLY A 66 -50.47 -47.85 -10.95
C GLY A 66 -49.52 -47.29 -9.89
N PRO A 67 -48.21 -47.35 -10.13
CA PRO A 67 -47.19 -47.55 -9.09
C PRO A 67 -46.89 -46.29 -8.29
N SER A 68 -46.50 -46.52 -7.04
CA SER A 68 -45.81 -45.61 -6.13
C SER A 68 -44.72 -44.82 -6.86
N SER A 69 -45.02 -43.57 -7.20
CA SER A 69 -44.02 -42.56 -7.48
C SER A 69 -43.68 -41.89 -6.16
N ASP A 70 -42.47 -42.22 -5.73
CA ASP A 70 -41.72 -41.61 -4.66
C ASP A 70 -41.79 -40.09 -4.80
N SER A 71 -42.53 -39.42 -3.91
CA SER A 71 -42.62 -37.96 -3.86
C SER A 71 -41.31 -37.43 -3.29
N THR A 72 -40.26 -37.46 -4.10
CA THR A 72 -39.08 -36.64 -3.90
C THR A 72 -39.56 -35.20 -4.04
N LYS A 73 -39.70 -34.52 -2.89
CA LYS A 73 -39.89 -33.07 -2.85
C LYS A 73 -38.64 -32.43 -3.42
N GLU A 74 -38.60 -32.27 -4.74
CA GLU A 74 -37.76 -31.31 -5.42
C GLU A 74 -38.07 -29.95 -4.82
N TYR A 75 -37.21 -29.49 -3.90
CA TYR A 75 -37.08 -28.08 -3.57
C TYR A 75 -36.59 -27.37 -4.83
N THR A 76 -37.54 -27.07 -5.71
CA THR A 76 -37.36 -26.22 -6.86
C THR A 76 -36.86 -24.88 -6.36
N ASN A 77 -35.56 -24.68 -6.59
CA ASN A 77 -34.81 -23.43 -6.65
C ASN A 77 -35.69 -22.19 -6.39
N VAL A 78 -35.76 -21.75 -5.13
CA VAL A 78 -36.41 -20.49 -4.77
C VAL A 78 -35.63 -19.39 -5.47
N ALA A 79 -36.22 -18.83 -6.53
CA ALA A 79 -35.62 -17.77 -7.30
C ALA A 79 -35.19 -16.64 -6.36
N TYR A 80 -33.89 -16.32 -6.38
CA TYR A 80 -33.32 -15.22 -5.62
C TYR A 80 -34.12 -13.94 -5.91
N ASN A 81 -34.79 -13.38 -4.89
CA ASN A 81 -35.56 -12.15 -5.02
C ASN A 81 -34.70 -10.96 -4.57
N PRO A 82 -34.04 -10.23 -5.49
CA PRO A 82 -33.13 -9.13 -5.13
C PRO A 82 -33.82 -8.02 -4.33
N THR A 83 -35.13 -7.81 -4.54
CA THR A 83 -35.91 -6.77 -3.85
C THR A 83 -36.02 -7.00 -2.34
N HIS A 84 -35.90 -8.25 -1.88
CA HIS A 84 -35.91 -8.54 -0.45
C HIS A 84 -34.64 -8.02 0.23
N ASN A 85 -33.49 -8.17 -0.40
CA ASN A 85 -32.21 -7.72 0.14
C ASN A 85 -32.12 -6.19 0.17
N GLU A 86 -32.62 -5.52 -0.87
CA GLU A 86 -32.72 -4.05 -0.91
C GLU A 86 -33.54 -3.52 0.28
N ARG A 87 -34.71 -4.11 0.55
CA ARG A 87 -35.56 -3.73 1.69
C ARG A 87 -34.86 -3.93 3.04
N ILE A 88 -34.07 -5.01 3.19
CA ILE A 88 -33.26 -5.23 4.40
C ILE A 88 -32.21 -4.13 4.54
N ILE A 89 -31.46 -3.85 3.48
CA ILE A 89 -30.41 -2.83 3.49
C ILE A 89 -30.99 -1.44 3.80
N ASP A 90 -32.13 -1.09 3.19
CA ASP A 90 -32.84 0.16 3.46
C ASP A 90 -33.31 0.24 4.91
N HIS A 91 -33.86 -0.85 5.46
CA HIS A 91 -34.27 -0.89 6.85
C HIS A 91 -33.07 -0.76 7.81
N LEU A 92 -31.97 -1.47 7.54
CA LEU A 92 -30.74 -1.38 8.33
C LEU A 92 -30.16 0.03 8.32
N TYR A 93 -30.20 0.74 7.19
CA TYR A 93 -29.74 2.12 7.11
C TYR A 93 -30.66 3.07 7.88
N ASN A 94 -31.97 3.00 7.66
CA ASN A 94 -32.92 3.95 8.26
C ASN A 94 -33.18 3.67 9.75
N ALA A 95 -33.51 2.44 10.13
CA ALA A 95 -33.77 2.11 11.53
C ALA A 95 -32.46 1.90 12.31
N GLY A 96 -31.51 1.16 11.73
CA GLY A 96 -30.26 0.83 12.39
C GLY A 96 -29.30 2.00 12.50
N PHE A 97 -28.90 2.60 11.36
CA PHE A 97 -27.88 3.65 11.36
C PHE A 97 -28.43 5.03 11.73
N GLN A 98 -29.55 5.47 11.13
CA GLN A 98 -30.07 6.83 11.38
C GLN A 98 -30.74 6.97 12.75
N LEU A 99 -31.50 5.98 13.19
CA LEU A 99 -32.20 6.02 14.49
C LEU A 99 -31.42 5.34 15.63
N GLY A 100 -30.45 4.48 15.33
CA GLY A 100 -29.69 3.75 16.34
C GLY A 100 -30.47 2.61 17.00
N GLU A 101 -31.60 2.17 16.41
CA GLU A 101 -32.42 1.11 16.98
C GLU A 101 -31.64 -0.21 17.02
N PHE A 102 -31.77 -0.96 18.11
CA PHE A 102 -31.11 -2.26 18.33
C PHE A 102 -29.58 -2.23 18.35
N ALA A 103 -28.97 -1.04 18.46
CA ALA A 103 -27.54 -0.90 18.62
C ALA A 103 -27.02 -1.67 19.84
N ASP A 104 -25.86 -2.28 19.72
CA ASP A 104 -25.14 -2.99 20.79
C ASP A 104 -23.78 -2.34 21.09
N THR A 105 -23.39 -1.35 20.27
CA THR A 105 -22.10 -0.67 20.30
C THR A 105 -22.30 0.84 20.31
N LEU A 106 -21.61 1.54 21.22
CA LEU A 106 -21.56 2.99 21.28
C LEU A 106 -20.18 3.47 20.81
N LEU A 107 -20.13 4.14 19.66
CA LEU A 107 -18.89 4.69 19.11
C LEU A 107 -18.78 6.18 19.44
N HIS A 108 -17.67 6.57 20.06
CA HIS A 108 -17.29 7.95 20.30
C HIS A 108 -16.25 8.41 19.29
N ALA A 109 -16.53 9.51 18.60
CA ALA A 109 -15.60 10.17 17.69
C ALA A 109 -15.70 11.68 17.88
N ARG A 110 -14.63 12.31 18.39
CA ARG A 110 -14.64 13.69 18.89
C ARG A 110 -15.79 13.95 19.87
N GLN A 111 -16.72 14.82 19.49
CA GLN A 111 -17.90 15.19 20.26
C GLN A 111 -19.15 14.37 19.86
N ASN A 112 -19.05 13.60 18.77
CA ASN A 112 -20.16 12.83 18.23
C ASN A 112 -20.23 11.44 18.87
N ARG A 113 -21.47 10.97 19.06
CA ARG A 113 -21.78 9.65 19.61
C ARG A 113 -22.70 8.93 18.65
N TYR A 114 -22.31 7.73 18.27
CA TYR A 114 -23.05 6.90 17.32
C TYR A 114 -23.47 5.60 17.99
N GLN A 115 -24.77 5.30 17.95
CA GLN A 115 -25.32 4.02 18.38
C GLN A 115 -25.35 3.09 17.16
N LEU A 116 -24.53 2.05 17.18
CA LEU A 116 -24.20 1.23 16.02
C LEU A 116 -24.21 -0.26 16.38
N HIS A 117 -24.11 -1.10 15.34
CA HIS A 117 -24.22 -2.55 15.43
C HIS A 117 -22.86 -3.21 15.18
N ALA A 118 -22.36 -3.98 16.14
CA ALA A 118 -21.05 -4.63 16.10
C ALA A 118 -20.87 -5.47 14.83
N ILE A 119 -21.92 -6.19 14.41
CA ILE A 119 -21.91 -7.03 13.21
C ILE A 119 -21.74 -6.24 11.91
N ILE A 120 -22.22 -4.99 11.87
CA ILE A 120 -22.02 -4.11 10.70
C ILE A 120 -20.65 -3.44 10.78
N LEU A 121 -20.25 -3.00 11.98
CA LEU A 121 -18.94 -2.38 12.20
C LEU A 121 -17.78 -3.34 11.93
N SER A 122 -17.95 -4.64 12.16
CA SER A 122 -16.91 -5.65 11.89
C SER A 122 -16.53 -5.77 10.40
N ARG A 123 -17.28 -5.13 9.49
CA ARG A 123 -16.90 -4.99 8.08
C ARG A 123 -15.70 -4.06 7.87
N SER A 124 -15.43 -3.17 8.81
CA SER A 124 -14.22 -2.35 8.85
C SER A 124 -13.15 -3.10 9.64
N PRO A 125 -11.99 -3.45 9.05
CA PRO A 125 -10.90 -4.10 9.78
C PRO A 125 -10.45 -3.30 11.01
N TYR A 126 -10.40 -1.97 10.87
CA TYR A 126 -10.06 -1.05 11.97
C TYR A 126 -11.06 -1.13 13.13
N LEU A 127 -12.36 -1.02 12.84
CA LEU A 127 -13.39 -1.09 13.90
C LEU A 127 -13.53 -2.50 14.47
N ALA A 128 -13.37 -3.54 13.65
CA ALA A 128 -13.35 -4.93 14.10
C ALA A 128 -12.23 -5.16 15.13
N HIS A 129 -11.05 -4.61 14.88
CA HIS A 129 -9.93 -4.66 15.81
C HIS A 129 -10.25 -3.91 17.11
N LEU A 130 -10.74 -2.66 17.02
CA LEU A 130 -11.13 -1.87 18.20
C LEU A 130 -12.20 -2.57 19.04
N ILE A 131 -13.21 -3.13 18.39
CA ILE A 131 -14.23 -3.94 19.05
C ILE A 131 -13.54 -5.12 19.75
N SER A 132 -12.70 -5.90 19.06
CA SER A 132 -12.10 -7.11 19.64
C SER A 132 -11.17 -6.84 20.83
N THR A 133 -10.47 -5.70 20.84
CA THR A 133 -9.50 -5.35 21.89
C THR A 133 -10.09 -4.53 23.04
N THR A 134 -11.29 -3.98 22.87
CA THR A 134 -11.94 -3.21 23.94
C THR A 134 -12.53 -4.14 25.00
N PRO A 135 -12.15 -3.99 26.29
CA PRO A 135 -12.65 -4.84 27.37
C PRO A 135 -14.17 -4.70 27.53
N ASN A 136 -14.86 -5.84 27.56
CA ASN A 136 -16.31 -5.88 27.74
C ASN A 136 -16.67 -5.65 29.21
N THR A 137 -17.19 -4.46 29.53
CA THR A 137 -17.54 -4.06 30.90
C THR A 137 -18.99 -4.36 31.27
N GLY A 138 -19.72 -5.12 30.44
CA GLY A 138 -21.13 -5.44 30.63
C GLY A 138 -22.05 -4.29 30.19
N GLY A 139 -23.00 -4.59 29.29
CA GLY A 139 -23.86 -3.59 28.64
C GLY A 139 -23.42 -3.26 27.20
N TYR A 140 -23.62 -2.01 26.77
CA TYR A 140 -23.20 -1.54 25.45
C TYR A 140 -21.68 -1.53 25.33
N LYS A 141 -21.17 -2.03 24.22
CA LYS A 141 -19.74 -1.99 23.94
C LYS A 141 -19.33 -0.58 23.53
N THR A 142 -18.55 0.10 24.36
CA THR A 142 -18.17 1.50 24.09
C THR A 142 -16.77 1.57 23.50
N ILE A 143 -16.63 2.07 22.28
CA ILE A 143 -15.36 2.22 21.57
C ILE A 143 -15.06 3.70 21.26
N TYR A 144 -13.77 4.05 21.21
CA TYR A 144 -13.31 5.42 20.97
C TYR A 144 -12.42 5.48 19.74
N VAL A 145 -12.73 6.39 18.82
CA VAL A 145 -11.95 6.64 17.60
C VAL A 145 -11.28 8.01 17.73
N PRO A 146 -9.94 8.08 17.84
CA PRO A 146 -9.20 9.33 18.07
C PRO A 146 -9.04 10.13 16.76
N LEU A 147 -10.11 10.80 16.33
CA LEU A 147 -10.11 11.62 15.10
C LEU A 147 -9.29 12.92 15.23
N GLU A 148 -8.86 13.29 16.43
CA GLU A 148 -8.00 14.46 16.68
C GLU A 148 -6.60 14.27 16.07
N SER A 149 -6.16 13.02 15.94
CA SER A 149 -4.89 12.66 15.30
C SER A 149 -4.95 12.78 13.77
N PHE A 150 -6.13 12.93 13.18
CA PHE A 150 -6.36 12.89 11.73
C PHE A 150 -7.14 14.12 11.26
N PRO A 151 -6.46 15.25 11.00
CA PRO A 151 -7.13 16.51 10.65
C PRO A 151 -7.91 16.44 9.32
N GLU A 152 -7.51 15.57 8.40
CA GLU A 152 -8.19 15.38 7.11
C GLU A 152 -9.55 14.68 7.25
N VAL A 153 -9.80 13.95 8.34
CA VAL A 153 -11.06 13.23 8.55
C VAL A 153 -12.11 14.20 9.09
N THR A 154 -13.11 14.58 8.32
CA THR A 154 -14.18 15.47 8.80
C THR A 154 -15.28 14.67 9.52
N ASP A 155 -16.02 15.30 10.43
CA ASP A 155 -17.14 14.61 11.12
C ASP A 155 -18.20 14.13 10.12
N GLN A 156 -18.51 14.95 9.12
CA GLN A 156 -19.39 14.59 8.02
C GLN A 156 -18.83 13.41 7.20
N GLY A 157 -17.56 13.47 6.83
CA GLY A 157 -16.90 12.41 6.06
C GLY A 157 -16.89 11.08 6.80
N PHE A 158 -16.61 11.13 8.11
CA PHE A 158 -16.65 9.97 8.99
C PHE A 158 -18.06 9.39 9.12
N SER A 159 -19.09 10.23 9.30
CA SER A 159 -20.48 9.79 9.33
C SER A 159 -20.94 9.13 8.02
N ILE A 160 -20.52 9.66 6.87
CA ILE A 160 -20.83 9.06 5.56
C ILE A 160 -20.16 7.68 5.44
N ALA A 161 -18.89 7.57 5.84
CA ALA A 161 -18.17 6.31 5.80
C ALA A 161 -18.77 5.24 6.73
N LEU A 162 -19.21 5.63 7.93
CA LEU A 162 -19.95 4.73 8.84
C LEU A 162 -21.30 4.31 8.23
N GLY A 163 -22.04 5.22 7.63
CA GLY A 163 -23.30 4.92 6.94
C GLY A 163 -23.10 3.98 5.76
N TYR A 164 -21.96 4.07 5.06
CA TYR A 164 -21.60 3.19 3.95
C TYR A 164 -21.45 1.72 4.36
N LEU A 165 -21.04 1.45 5.61
CA LEU A 165 -20.99 0.08 6.14
C LEU A 165 -22.39 -0.58 6.18
N TYR A 166 -23.44 0.23 6.34
CA TYR A 166 -24.83 -0.22 6.33
C TYR A 166 -25.40 -0.26 4.91
N SER A 167 -25.20 0.80 4.13
CA SER A 167 -25.77 0.93 2.79
C SER A 167 -25.03 1.94 1.91
N SER A 168 -24.96 1.64 0.61
CA SER A 168 -24.48 2.57 -0.43
C SER A 168 -25.36 3.81 -0.59
N VAL A 169 -26.57 3.84 -0.02
CA VAL A 169 -27.43 5.04 0.02
C VAL A 169 -26.70 6.23 0.64
N SER A 170 -25.76 5.99 1.56
CA SER A 170 -24.88 7.04 2.12
C SER A 170 -24.10 7.83 1.07
N LEU A 171 -23.81 7.26 -0.11
CA LEU A 171 -23.14 7.94 -1.22
C LEU A 171 -23.94 9.13 -1.77
N SER A 172 -25.27 9.17 -1.55
CA SER A 172 -26.08 10.35 -1.91
C SER A 172 -25.64 11.62 -1.17
N ASN A 173 -24.93 11.48 -0.05
CA ASN A 173 -24.38 12.59 0.72
C ASN A 173 -22.92 12.91 0.36
N LEU A 174 -22.30 12.14 -0.54
CA LEU A 174 -20.97 12.43 -1.06
C LEU A 174 -21.08 13.62 -2.03
N THR A 175 -20.30 14.67 -1.75
CA THR A 175 -20.23 15.88 -2.56
C THR A 175 -18.77 16.23 -2.79
N GLN A 176 -18.47 17.02 -3.82
CA GLN A 176 -17.09 17.47 -4.09
C GLN A 176 -16.47 18.20 -2.87
N ALA A 177 -17.26 18.97 -2.13
CA ALA A 177 -16.81 19.72 -0.95
C ALA A 177 -16.41 18.82 0.24
N ASN A 178 -17.05 17.65 0.40
CA ASN A 178 -16.77 16.74 1.51
C ASN A 178 -15.96 15.49 1.09
N ALA A 179 -15.71 15.31 -0.20
CA ALA A 179 -15.10 14.12 -0.78
C ALA A 179 -13.75 13.77 -0.14
N ARG A 180 -12.89 14.76 0.10
CA ARG A 180 -11.59 14.56 0.75
C ARG A 180 -11.73 13.98 2.17
N GLY A 181 -12.68 14.47 2.94
CA GLY A 181 -12.95 13.97 4.29
C GLY A 181 -13.55 12.57 4.29
N VAL A 182 -14.40 12.25 3.31
CA VAL A 182 -14.94 10.89 3.10
C VAL A 182 -13.83 9.93 2.71
N LEU A 183 -12.93 10.33 1.81
CA LEU A 183 -11.77 9.54 1.38
C LEU A 183 -10.86 9.23 2.57
N ALA A 184 -10.50 10.25 3.36
CA ALA A 184 -9.68 10.06 4.56
C ALA A 184 -10.36 9.12 5.58
N ALA A 185 -11.67 9.26 5.78
CA ALA A 185 -12.44 8.37 6.65
C ALA A 185 -12.48 6.92 6.13
N GLY A 186 -12.68 6.72 4.82
CA GLY A 186 -12.69 5.40 4.19
C GLY A 186 -11.35 4.69 4.34
N CYS A 187 -10.24 5.41 4.17
CA CYS A 187 -8.90 4.87 4.42
C CYS A 187 -8.69 4.54 5.91
N LEU A 188 -9.09 5.43 6.84
CA LEU A 188 -9.00 5.20 8.29
C LEU A 188 -9.75 3.94 8.72
N LEU A 189 -10.93 3.68 8.14
CA LEU A 189 -11.75 2.51 8.46
C LEU A 189 -11.20 1.19 7.89
N GLY A 190 -9.93 1.14 7.49
CA GLY A 190 -9.28 -0.06 6.98
C GLY A 190 -9.50 -0.29 5.49
N GLY A 191 -9.57 0.80 4.71
CA GLY A 191 -9.62 0.72 3.25
C GLY A 191 -10.95 0.24 2.70
N LEU A 192 -12.02 1.02 2.88
CA LEU A 192 -13.31 0.78 2.22
C LEU A 192 -13.18 1.05 0.70
N GLU A 193 -12.58 0.13 -0.04
CA GLU A 193 -12.07 0.33 -1.42
C GLU A 193 -13.06 1.02 -2.34
N ASP A 194 -14.30 0.53 -2.44
CA ASP A 194 -15.33 1.13 -3.29
C ASP A 194 -15.66 2.57 -2.89
N LEU A 195 -15.84 2.83 -1.60
CA LEU A 195 -16.12 4.18 -1.09
C LEU A 195 -14.94 5.11 -1.35
N CYS A 196 -13.71 4.64 -1.10
CA CYS A 196 -12.49 5.38 -1.38
C CYS A 196 -12.39 5.70 -2.87
N HIS A 197 -12.72 4.76 -3.76
CA HIS A 197 -12.72 4.99 -5.19
C HIS A 197 -13.74 6.07 -5.61
N TYR A 198 -14.99 6.01 -5.13
CA TYR A 198 -15.98 7.06 -5.42
C TYR A 198 -15.57 8.42 -4.86
N ALA A 199 -15.05 8.46 -3.62
CA ALA A 199 -14.60 9.69 -2.98
C ALA A 199 -13.38 10.28 -3.70
N TYR A 200 -12.44 9.45 -4.14
CA TYR A 200 -11.29 9.87 -4.95
C TYR A 200 -11.74 10.44 -6.30
N HIS A 201 -12.68 9.80 -6.99
CA HIS A 201 -13.22 10.33 -8.25
C HIS A 201 -13.84 11.71 -8.06
N SER A 202 -14.65 11.89 -6.99
CA SER A 202 -15.24 13.17 -6.64
C SER A 202 -14.18 14.23 -6.28
N CYS A 203 -13.09 13.83 -5.61
CA CYS A 203 -11.93 14.71 -5.39
C CYS A 203 -11.30 15.14 -6.71
N HIS A 204 -11.03 14.20 -7.61
CA HIS A 204 -10.43 14.47 -8.92
C HIS A 204 -11.29 15.44 -9.76
N GLU A 205 -12.61 15.21 -9.82
CA GLU A 205 -13.54 16.11 -10.52
C GLU A 205 -13.63 17.51 -9.90
N SER A 206 -13.37 17.63 -8.61
CA SER A 206 -13.38 18.93 -7.93
C SER A 206 -12.14 19.78 -8.24
N ILE A 207 -11.09 19.24 -8.86
CA ILE A 207 -9.87 19.99 -9.21
C ILE A 207 -10.20 20.92 -10.38
N SER A 208 -10.32 22.21 -10.09
CA SER A 208 -10.70 23.24 -11.06
C SER A 208 -9.97 24.54 -10.78
N VAL A 209 -10.13 25.54 -11.65
CA VAL A 209 -9.51 26.88 -11.47
C VAL A 209 -9.94 27.54 -10.16
N GLU A 210 -11.18 27.30 -9.72
CA GLU A 210 -11.78 27.95 -8.53
C GLU A 210 -11.30 27.30 -7.22
N THR A 211 -11.05 25.99 -7.24
CA THR A 211 -10.71 25.19 -6.06
C THR A 211 -9.22 24.87 -5.95
N ILE A 212 -8.41 25.20 -6.96
CA ILE A 212 -6.99 24.83 -7.03
C ILE A 212 -6.19 25.31 -5.81
N ASP A 213 -6.58 26.42 -5.20
CA ASP A 213 -5.89 26.98 -4.05
C ASP A 213 -6.00 26.08 -2.82
N GLU A 214 -7.17 25.47 -2.60
CA GLU A 214 -7.37 24.50 -1.53
C GLU A 214 -6.53 23.24 -1.78
N TRP A 215 -6.48 22.79 -3.04
CA TRP A 215 -5.68 21.64 -3.46
C TRP A 215 -4.16 21.87 -3.35
N ILE A 216 -3.68 23.07 -3.68
CA ILE A 216 -2.27 23.45 -3.49
C ILE A 216 -1.91 23.43 -2.01
N ASN A 217 -2.74 24.05 -1.16
CA ASN A 217 -2.51 24.06 0.29
C ASN A 217 -2.50 22.64 0.87
N PHE A 218 -3.40 21.79 0.39
CA PHE A 218 -3.44 20.38 0.77
C PHE A 218 -2.16 19.65 0.35
N VAL A 219 -1.74 19.72 -0.93
CA VAL A 219 -0.54 19.05 -1.42
C VAL A 219 0.73 19.53 -0.72
N ASP A 220 0.82 20.84 -0.42
CA ASP A 220 1.94 21.41 0.32
C ASP A 220 1.98 20.95 1.79
N SER A 221 0.85 20.56 2.37
CA SER A 221 0.78 20.00 3.74
C SER A 221 1.20 18.53 3.82
N LEU A 222 1.19 17.82 2.69
CA LEU A 222 1.61 16.41 2.64
C LEU A 222 3.13 16.30 2.79
N PRO A 223 3.65 15.26 3.47
CA PRO A 223 5.08 15.03 3.60
C PRO A 223 5.76 14.97 2.22
N SER A 224 6.93 15.59 2.10
CA SER A 224 7.64 15.71 0.82
C SER A 224 8.30 14.37 0.44
N GLU A 225 8.17 13.96 -0.82
CA GLU A 225 8.78 12.73 -1.36
C GLU A 225 10.30 12.81 -1.54
N ASP A 226 10.84 14.02 -1.61
CA ASP A 226 12.26 14.24 -1.86
C ASP A 226 13.03 13.92 -0.56
N GLY A 227 13.34 12.63 -0.38
CA GLY A 227 14.09 12.01 0.72
C GLY A 227 15.54 12.48 0.89
N MET A 228 15.78 13.78 0.79
CA MET A 228 17.04 14.45 1.06
C MET A 228 17.19 14.83 2.55
N THR A 229 16.15 14.63 3.37
CA THR A 229 16.30 14.59 4.81
C THR A 229 16.97 13.26 5.18
N THR A 230 18.00 13.35 6.01
CA THR A 230 18.77 12.24 6.61
C THR A 230 18.00 10.92 6.75
N PRO A 231 18.63 9.75 6.47
CA PRO A 231 17.98 8.44 6.33
C PRO A 231 17.37 7.83 7.63
N SER A 232 16.98 8.64 8.61
CA SER A 232 16.50 8.19 9.92
C SER A 232 15.00 8.34 10.18
N GLU A 233 14.23 9.03 9.33
CA GLU A 233 12.80 9.22 9.56
C GLU A 233 12.03 8.95 8.27
N VAL A 234 11.42 7.77 8.17
CA VAL A 234 10.40 7.49 7.15
C VAL A 234 9.27 8.50 7.38
N PRO A 235 8.86 9.30 6.38
CA PRO A 235 7.77 10.24 6.54
C PRO A 235 6.54 9.50 7.06
N PRO A 236 5.84 10.02 8.10
CA PRO A 236 4.69 9.33 8.65
C PRO A 236 3.68 9.05 7.54
N PRO A 237 3.19 7.81 7.40
CA PRO A 237 2.23 7.46 6.36
C PRO A 237 0.99 8.35 6.54
N THR A 238 0.63 9.08 5.49
CA THR A 238 -0.60 9.87 5.50
C THR A 238 -1.78 8.93 5.59
N ILE A 239 -2.83 9.30 6.33
CA ILE A 239 -4.04 8.47 6.47
C ILE A 239 -4.69 8.12 5.13
N LEU A 240 -4.47 8.94 4.10
CA LEU A 240 -4.96 8.77 2.73
C LEU A 240 -4.22 7.68 1.93
N GLY A 241 -3.16 7.07 2.48
CA GLY A 241 -2.42 5.98 1.85
C GLY A 241 -1.96 6.31 0.41
N PRO A 242 -2.20 5.43 -0.57
CA PRO A 242 -1.77 5.65 -1.96
C PRO A 242 -2.51 6.81 -2.66
N TYR A 243 -3.70 7.17 -2.19
CA TYR A 243 -4.49 8.24 -2.80
C TYR A 243 -3.87 9.63 -2.61
N ALA A 244 -3.07 9.83 -1.54
CA ALA A 244 -2.35 11.09 -1.36
C ALA A 244 -1.37 11.37 -2.52
N TYR A 245 -0.68 10.33 -2.99
CA TYR A 245 0.26 10.43 -4.11
C TYR A 245 -0.48 10.62 -5.43
N GLN A 246 -1.59 9.91 -5.64
CA GLN A 246 -2.43 10.07 -6.83
C GLN A 246 -2.98 11.49 -6.92
N LEU A 247 -3.59 12.02 -5.85
CA LEU A 247 -4.12 13.39 -5.82
C LEU A 247 -3.02 14.43 -6.05
N ARG A 248 -1.81 14.23 -5.48
CA ARG A 248 -0.66 15.09 -5.77
C ARG A 248 -0.30 15.10 -7.25
N SER A 249 -0.27 13.92 -7.87
CA SER A 249 -0.02 13.75 -9.31
C SER A 249 -1.11 14.42 -10.15
N ASP A 250 -2.37 14.29 -9.76
CA ASP A 250 -3.50 14.88 -10.48
C ASP A 250 -3.49 16.41 -10.41
N VAL A 251 -3.22 16.97 -9.23
CA VAL A 251 -3.04 18.42 -9.05
C VAL A 251 -1.86 18.91 -9.90
N PHE A 252 -0.75 18.17 -9.93
CA PHE A 252 0.39 18.50 -10.79
C PHE A 252 0.02 18.48 -12.28
N ASN A 253 -0.64 17.43 -12.74
CA ASN A 253 -1.09 17.30 -14.13
C ASN A 253 -2.08 18.41 -14.50
N PHE A 254 -2.99 18.75 -13.60
CA PHE A 254 -3.91 19.86 -13.78
C PHE A 254 -3.15 21.19 -13.94
N LEU A 255 -2.19 21.50 -13.05
CA LEU A 255 -1.41 22.74 -13.11
C LEU A 255 -0.60 22.89 -14.41
N VAL A 256 -0.08 21.78 -14.94
CA VAL A 256 0.88 21.77 -16.04
C VAL A 256 0.20 21.63 -17.41
N ILE A 257 -0.91 20.89 -17.49
CA ILE A 257 -1.57 20.51 -18.75
C ILE A 257 -2.94 21.18 -18.88
N THR A 258 -3.83 20.92 -17.91
CA THR A 258 -5.25 21.30 -18.01
C THR A 258 -5.44 22.79 -17.78
N LEU A 259 -4.78 23.36 -16.77
CA LEU A 259 -4.95 24.75 -16.36
C LEU A 259 -4.53 25.74 -17.47
N PRO A 260 -3.33 25.63 -18.09
CA PRO A 260 -2.96 26.52 -19.19
C PRO A 260 -3.92 26.43 -20.39
N SER A 261 -4.41 25.23 -20.68
CA SER A 261 -5.38 24.98 -21.75
C SER A 261 -6.74 25.62 -21.44
N SER A 262 -7.22 25.49 -20.20
CA SER A 262 -8.51 26.03 -19.76
C SER A 262 -8.54 27.56 -19.69
N LEU A 263 -7.39 28.19 -19.43
CA LEU A 263 -7.24 29.64 -19.34
C LEU A 263 -6.90 30.29 -20.70
N ASP A 264 -6.77 29.49 -21.77
CA ASP A 264 -6.39 29.95 -23.11
C ASP A 264 -5.16 30.89 -23.08
N VAL A 265 -4.08 30.43 -22.44
CA VAL A 265 -2.90 31.24 -22.12
C VAL A 265 -2.11 31.66 -23.36
N HIS A 266 -2.37 31.05 -24.51
CA HIS A 266 -1.77 31.40 -25.80
C HIS A 266 -2.52 32.52 -26.52
N SER A 267 -3.73 32.85 -26.08
CA SER A 267 -4.50 33.95 -26.65
C SER A 267 -4.03 35.29 -26.09
N ALA A 268 -3.62 36.19 -26.99
CA ALA A 268 -3.13 37.52 -26.63
C ALA A 268 -4.21 38.43 -26.00
N THR A 269 -5.48 38.02 -26.04
CA THR A 269 -6.62 38.79 -25.54
C THR A 269 -7.14 38.29 -24.19
N SER A 270 -6.61 37.18 -23.66
CA SER A 270 -7.10 36.58 -22.42
C SER A 270 -6.29 37.04 -21.21
N ASN A 271 -6.98 37.33 -20.10
CA ASN A 271 -6.35 37.53 -18.78
C ASN A 271 -5.85 36.21 -18.17
N GLY A 272 -5.94 35.10 -18.91
CA GLY A 272 -5.61 33.76 -18.42
C GLY A 272 -4.15 33.63 -17.99
N ARG A 273 -3.24 34.35 -18.67
CA ARG A 273 -1.83 34.38 -18.31
C ARG A 273 -1.58 35.01 -16.93
N ASP A 274 -2.31 36.06 -16.58
CA ASP A 274 -2.20 36.73 -15.28
C ASP A 274 -2.78 35.87 -14.16
N THR A 275 -3.91 35.19 -14.41
CA THR A 275 -4.48 34.21 -13.48
C THR A 275 -3.52 33.05 -13.22
N LEU A 276 -2.92 32.49 -14.29
CA LEU A 276 -1.92 31.43 -14.18
C LEU A 276 -0.70 31.91 -13.36
N LEU A 277 -0.24 33.13 -13.63
CA LEU A 277 0.87 33.73 -12.89
C LEU A 277 0.55 33.88 -11.40
N ASN A 278 -0.66 34.34 -11.07
CA ASN A 278 -1.12 34.46 -9.69
C ASN A 278 -1.15 33.10 -8.98
N ILE A 279 -1.66 32.04 -9.63
CA ILE A 279 -1.68 30.67 -9.09
C ILE A 279 -0.23 30.17 -8.86
N PHE A 280 0.64 30.27 -9.87
CA PHE A 280 2.03 29.80 -9.77
C PHE A 280 2.86 30.56 -8.73
N SER A 281 2.51 31.82 -8.46
CA SER A 281 3.14 32.61 -7.40
C SER A 281 2.85 32.08 -5.98
N ARG A 282 1.84 31.21 -5.82
CA ARG A 282 1.44 30.67 -4.51
C ARG A 282 1.93 29.26 -4.22
N LEU A 283 2.44 28.53 -5.21
CA LEU A 283 2.89 27.13 -5.08
C LEU A 283 4.06 26.93 -4.08
N GLY A 284 4.16 25.77 -3.44
CA GLY A 284 5.41 25.31 -2.79
C GLY A 284 6.60 25.35 -3.76
N PHE A 285 7.83 25.52 -3.24
CA PHE A 285 9.03 25.60 -4.09
C PHE A 285 9.21 24.33 -4.94
N ASP A 286 9.00 23.15 -4.35
CA ASP A 286 9.21 21.88 -5.02
C ASP A 286 8.19 21.66 -6.14
N LEU A 287 6.91 21.99 -5.88
CA LEU A 287 5.85 21.90 -6.87
C LEU A 287 6.04 22.93 -8.00
N PHE A 288 6.41 24.18 -7.65
CA PHE A 288 6.73 25.22 -8.62
C PHE A 288 7.90 24.82 -9.53
N LYS A 289 9.00 24.35 -8.94
CA LYS A 289 10.17 23.87 -9.68
C LYS A 289 9.79 22.73 -10.62
N LYS A 290 9.16 21.67 -10.09
CA LYS A 290 8.74 20.50 -10.89
C LYS A 290 7.82 20.93 -12.04
N ALA A 291 6.90 21.87 -11.82
CA ALA A 291 5.97 22.33 -12.84
C ALA A 291 6.67 23.13 -13.96
N ILE A 292 7.54 24.09 -13.60
CA ILE A 292 8.28 24.90 -14.59
C ILE A 292 9.29 24.07 -15.39
N GLU A 293 9.98 23.13 -14.74
CA GLU A 293 10.97 22.26 -15.38
C GLU A 293 10.31 21.14 -16.22
N SER A 294 9.00 20.89 -16.02
CA SER A 294 8.26 19.84 -16.73
C SER A 294 8.17 20.11 -18.23
N PRO A 295 8.53 19.16 -19.11
CA PRO A 295 8.33 19.33 -20.55
C PRO A 295 6.85 19.43 -20.92
N LEU A 296 5.94 18.95 -20.07
CA LEU A 296 4.50 18.99 -20.30
C LEU A 296 3.91 20.40 -20.13
N PHE A 297 4.66 21.37 -19.60
CA PHE A 297 4.17 22.73 -19.35
C PHE A 297 4.10 23.56 -20.64
N GLN A 298 2.91 23.65 -21.22
CA GLN A 298 2.67 24.32 -22.51
C GLN A 298 2.36 25.81 -22.30
N ILE A 299 3.41 26.64 -22.14
CA ILE A 299 3.27 28.11 -22.03
C ILE A 299 3.94 28.88 -23.18
N GLY A 300 4.44 28.14 -24.17
CA GLY A 300 5.14 28.66 -25.35
C GLY A 300 6.57 28.16 -25.43
N SER A 301 7.44 28.97 -26.03
CA SER A 301 8.87 28.72 -26.14
C SER A 301 9.56 28.67 -24.78
N ASP A 302 10.74 28.05 -24.72
CA ASP A 302 11.58 28.06 -23.51
C ASP A 302 11.90 29.48 -23.02
N GLN A 303 11.99 30.45 -23.94
CA GLN A 303 12.18 31.86 -23.60
C GLN A 303 10.94 32.45 -22.90
N GLU A 304 9.73 32.13 -23.35
CA GLU A 304 8.49 32.58 -22.71
C GLU A 304 8.26 31.90 -21.36
N ARG A 305 8.61 30.63 -21.26
CA ARG A 305 8.63 29.88 -19.98
C ARG A 305 9.62 30.50 -18.99
N PHE A 306 10.82 30.86 -19.44
CA PHE A 306 11.80 31.57 -18.61
C PHE A 306 11.26 32.93 -18.13
N ARG A 307 10.67 33.73 -19.02
CA ARG A 307 10.05 35.02 -18.67
C ARG A 307 8.91 34.84 -17.67
N PHE A 308 8.07 33.83 -17.85
CA PHE A 308 6.99 33.49 -16.93
C PHE A 308 7.51 33.10 -15.55
N ALA A 309 8.46 32.16 -15.49
CA ALA A 309 9.07 31.72 -14.23
C ALA A 309 9.73 32.89 -13.49
N LYS A 310 10.40 33.80 -14.21
CA LYS A 310 10.98 35.01 -13.64
C LYS A 310 9.90 35.91 -13.03
N ALA A 311 8.81 36.18 -13.75
CA ALA A 311 7.70 36.99 -13.25
C ALA A 311 7.05 36.35 -12.00
N ALA A 312 6.86 35.03 -12.00
CA ALA A 312 6.29 34.30 -10.86
C ALA A 312 7.19 34.40 -9.62
N ILE A 313 8.50 34.23 -9.79
CA ILE A 313 9.50 34.41 -8.73
C ILE A 313 9.48 35.85 -8.21
N ASP A 314 9.38 36.84 -9.09
CA ASP A 314 9.33 38.25 -8.67
C ASP A 314 8.07 38.56 -7.85
N MET A 315 6.90 37.98 -8.20
CA MET A 315 5.70 38.04 -7.36
C MET A 315 5.87 37.32 -6.01
N ARG A 316 6.50 36.14 -6.00
CA ARG A 316 6.78 35.35 -4.78
C ARG A 316 7.65 36.10 -3.78
N LYS A 317 8.62 36.88 -4.27
CA LYS A 317 9.48 37.72 -3.41
C LYS A 317 8.67 38.74 -2.60
N HIS A 318 7.58 39.25 -3.17
CA HIS A 318 6.74 40.25 -2.51
C HIS A 318 5.81 39.61 -1.46
N THR A 319 5.40 38.35 -1.64
CA THR A 319 4.41 37.68 -0.77
C THR A 319 5.01 36.81 0.32
N ARG A 320 6.17 36.15 0.11
CA ARG A 320 6.74 35.15 1.04
C ARG A 320 7.90 35.65 1.93
N GLY A 321 8.29 36.93 1.81
CA GLY A 321 9.33 37.54 2.64
C GLY A 321 10.78 37.19 2.25
N ALA A 322 11.74 37.99 2.68
CA ALA A 322 13.13 38.04 2.16
C ALA A 322 14.08 36.88 2.59
N GLY A 323 13.55 35.72 2.99
CA GLY A 323 14.30 34.63 3.63
C GLY A 323 14.97 33.63 2.67
N THR A 324 14.43 33.44 1.47
CA THR A 324 14.92 32.47 0.48
C THR A 324 15.02 33.10 -0.90
N GLU A 325 16.20 33.03 -1.52
CA GLU A 325 16.41 33.56 -2.87
C GLU A 325 16.17 32.44 -3.89
N GLU A 326 15.04 32.53 -4.58
CA GLU A 326 14.70 31.70 -5.74
C GLU A 326 15.20 32.39 -7.01
N THR A 327 15.85 31.64 -7.90
CA THR A 327 16.40 32.12 -9.17
C THR A 327 16.11 31.14 -10.30
N VAL A 328 15.76 31.66 -11.47
CA VAL A 328 15.58 30.88 -12.70
C VAL A 328 16.78 31.09 -13.62
N VAL A 329 17.25 30.01 -14.25
CA VAL A 329 18.38 30.00 -15.17
C VAL A 329 17.97 29.29 -16.46
N LEU A 330 18.48 29.78 -17.60
CA LEU A 330 18.37 29.08 -18.87
C LEU A 330 19.65 28.25 -19.09
N ALA A 331 19.50 26.93 -19.13
CA ALA A 331 20.58 25.99 -19.37
C ALA A 331 20.84 25.85 -20.88
N PHE A 332 21.91 26.48 -21.35
CA PHE A 332 22.40 26.30 -22.71
C PHE A 332 23.25 25.02 -22.75
N GLY A 333 22.80 23.98 -23.45
CA GLY A 333 23.62 22.77 -23.66
C GLY A 333 22.91 21.41 -23.64
N GLY A 334 21.61 21.32 -23.94
CA GLY A 334 20.90 20.04 -24.03
C GLY A 334 20.70 19.36 -22.68
N SER A 335 19.71 19.81 -21.91
CA SER A 335 19.36 19.16 -20.65
C SER A 335 18.73 17.79 -20.91
N LYS A 336 19.18 16.76 -20.18
CA LYS A 336 18.60 15.41 -20.21
C LYS A 336 17.16 15.36 -19.66
N THR A 337 16.69 16.43 -19.02
CA THR A 337 15.38 16.51 -18.33
C THR A 337 14.26 17.20 -19.15
N GLY A 338 14.49 17.52 -20.42
CA GLY A 338 13.41 17.91 -21.35
C GLY A 338 13.01 19.39 -21.38
N SER A 339 13.40 20.23 -20.41
CA SER A 339 13.31 21.71 -20.50
C SER A 339 14.66 22.37 -20.31
N SER A 340 14.92 23.46 -21.04
CA SER A 340 16.12 24.29 -20.84
C SER A 340 15.98 25.29 -19.68
N VAL A 341 14.80 25.42 -19.07
CA VAL A 341 14.57 26.30 -17.92
C VAL A 341 14.77 25.54 -16.62
N LEU A 342 15.65 26.02 -15.74
CA LEU A 342 15.92 25.44 -14.43
C LEU A 342 15.62 26.42 -13.32
N VAL A 343 14.99 25.95 -12.25
CA VAL A 343 14.66 26.75 -11.06
C VAL A 343 15.51 26.27 -9.89
N THR A 344 16.21 27.22 -9.26
CA THR A 344 17.13 26.96 -8.15
C THR A 344 16.78 27.84 -6.96
N ARG A 345 16.98 27.31 -5.73
CA ARG A 345 16.80 28.06 -4.49
C ARG A 345 18.10 28.07 -3.72
N LYS A 346 18.61 29.25 -3.39
CA LYS A 346 19.73 29.43 -2.46
C LYS A 346 19.16 29.80 -1.10
N MET A 347 19.47 28.99 -0.09
CA MET A 347 19.23 29.38 1.29
C MET A 347 20.29 30.41 1.70
N LYS A 348 19.87 31.57 2.20
CA LYS A 348 20.80 32.53 2.81
C LYS A 348 21.51 31.82 3.96
N LYS A 349 22.81 31.55 3.80
CA LYS A 349 23.64 31.09 4.92
C LYS A 349 23.51 32.15 6.02
N ARG A 350 22.89 31.81 7.15
CA ARG A 350 23.04 32.61 8.38
C ARG A 350 24.54 32.69 8.64
N ALA A 351 25.07 33.90 8.81
CA ALA A 351 26.46 34.10 9.18
C ALA A 351 26.71 33.35 10.49
N LEU A 352 27.46 32.25 10.43
CA LEU A 352 27.92 31.56 11.63
C LEU A 352 28.82 32.55 12.37
N PHE A 353 28.44 32.96 13.58
CA PHE A 353 29.28 33.78 14.42
C PHE A 353 30.60 33.05 14.64
N LYS A 354 31.69 33.61 14.12
CA LYS A 354 33.05 33.14 14.35
C LYS A 354 33.40 33.41 15.82
N THR A 355 33.22 32.44 16.70
CA THR A 355 33.84 32.48 18.02
C THR A 355 35.35 32.29 17.83
N SER A 356 36.10 33.37 18.00
CA SER A 356 37.56 33.33 18.07
C SER A 356 37.97 32.60 19.36
N CYS A 357 38.35 31.34 19.24
CA CYS A 357 39.15 30.67 20.26
C CYS A 357 40.62 30.76 19.82
N GLU A 358 41.31 31.78 20.30
CA GLU A 358 42.75 31.94 20.15
C GLU A 358 43.44 31.07 21.21
N GLY A 359 43.81 29.84 20.83
CA GLY A 359 44.53 28.89 21.67
C GLY A 359 45.86 28.51 21.03
N LYS A 360 46.94 29.10 21.51
CA LYS A 360 48.34 28.80 21.15
C LYS A 360 48.72 27.38 21.60
N PHE A 361 49.27 26.55 20.72
CA PHE A 361 50.24 25.51 21.09
C PHE A 361 51.33 25.36 20.01
N PRO A 362 52.58 25.03 20.39
CA PRO A 362 53.77 25.23 19.57
C PRO A 362 54.15 24.00 18.71
N ARG A 363 54.98 24.30 17.69
CA ARG A 363 55.56 23.41 16.69
C ARG A 363 56.43 22.29 17.28
N LEU A 364 56.36 21.10 16.68
CA LEU A 364 57.48 20.18 16.52
C LEU A 364 57.51 19.69 15.06
N GLY A 365 58.71 19.65 14.50
CA GLY A 365 59.02 19.42 13.09
C GLY A 365 59.08 17.95 12.65
N PRO A 366 59.59 17.68 11.42
CA PRO A 366 59.13 16.58 10.57
C PRO A 366 60.12 15.40 10.51
N MET A 367 59.61 14.19 10.22
CA MET A 367 60.44 13.09 9.72
C MET A 367 59.67 12.08 8.85
N ILE A 368 60.25 11.89 7.65
CA ILE A 368 60.38 10.67 6.85
C ILE A 368 59.31 10.31 5.81
N GLN A 369 59.87 10.05 4.63
CA GLN A 369 59.36 9.81 3.28
C GLN A 369 59.28 8.30 2.96
N ASN A 370 58.42 8.00 1.99
CA ASN A 370 58.54 6.96 0.94
C ASN A 370 58.46 5.46 1.30
N ASN A 371 57.43 4.78 0.77
CA ASN A 371 57.63 3.65 -0.15
C ASN A 371 56.34 3.26 -0.90
N LEU A 372 56.37 3.32 -2.23
CA LEU A 372 55.39 2.74 -3.15
C LEU A 372 56.14 2.26 -4.41
N GLN A 373 56.28 0.95 -4.54
CA GLN A 373 56.63 0.20 -5.76
C GLN A 373 55.78 -1.08 -5.74
N SER A 374 54.78 -1.20 -6.62
CA SER A 374 54.81 -1.92 -7.90
C SER A 374 55.14 -3.42 -7.79
N VAL A 375 54.14 -4.28 -8.02
CA VAL A 375 54.33 -5.61 -8.65
C VAL A 375 53.06 -5.95 -9.45
N SER A 376 53.25 -6.24 -10.73
CA SER A 376 52.29 -6.86 -11.66
C SER A 376 52.57 -8.37 -11.83
N HIS A 377 51.65 -9.04 -12.54
CA HIS A 377 51.65 -10.41 -13.06
C HIS A 377 51.11 -11.53 -12.16
N HIS A 378 49.92 -12.04 -12.50
CA HIS A 378 49.75 -13.39 -13.09
C HIS A 378 48.27 -13.64 -13.41
N CYS A 379 47.93 -13.93 -14.67
CA CYS A 379 46.66 -14.55 -15.02
C CYS A 379 46.84 -15.31 -16.34
N ASP A 380 47.01 -16.63 -16.24
CA ASP A 380 46.89 -17.57 -17.35
C ASP A 380 45.79 -18.60 -17.02
N GLN A 381 44.86 -18.71 -17.96
CA GLN A 381 44.41 -19.94 -18.61
C GLN A 381 43.74 -21.06 -17.76
N ILE A 382 42.43 -21.26 -17.94
CA ILE A 382 41.78 -22.58 -17.83
C ILE A 382 40.69 -22.75 -18.91
N ASP A 383 40.70 -23.97 -19.46
CA ASP A 383 40.03 -24.50 -20.65
C ASP A 383 38.49 -24.64 -20.62
N LEU A 384 37.94 -24.60 -21.84
CA LEU A 384 36.60 -25.04 -22.22
C LEU A 384 36.59 -26.56 -22.47
N VAL A 385 35.68 -27.29 -21.81
CA VAL A 385 35.30 -28.65 -22.21
C VAL A 385 33.78 -28.74 -22.40
N SER A 386 33.40 -29.28 -23.55
CA SER A 386 32.06 -29.57 -24.04
C SER A 386 31.22 -30.49 -23.15
N LEU A 387 29.89 -30.28 -23.19
CA LEU A 387 28.92 -31.38 -23.07
C LEU A 387 27.63 -31.06 -23.85
N ASN A 388 27.44 -31.80 -24.94
CA ASN A 388 26.16 -31.99 -25.63
C ASN A 388 25.43 -33.16 -24.96
N HIS A 389 24.13 -33.04 -24.64
CA HIS A 389 23.17 -34.14 -24.80
C HIS A 389 21.71 -33.68 -24.74
N MET A 390 21.00 -33.95 -25.85
CA MET A 390 19.59 -34.32 -26.07
C MET A 390 18.44 -33.73 -25.23
N LEU A 391 17.54 -33.01 -25.89
CA LEU A 391 16.12 -32.85 -25.50
C LEU A 391 15.21 -33.53 -26.55
N LEU A 392 14.32 -34.41 -26.09
CA LEU A 392 13.15 -34.90 -26.83
C LEU A 392 11.94 -34.00 -26.51
N PRO A 393 11.00 -33.75 -27.44
CA PRO A 393 9.80 -32.98 -27.13
C PRO A 393 8.69 -33.84 -26.51
N VAL A 394 8.15 -33.38 -25.37
CA VAL A 394 6.90 -33.86 -24.76
C VAL A 394 5.74 -33.01 -25.29
N LYS A 395 4.67 -33.67 -25.75
CA LYS A 395 3.39 -33.05 -26.14
C LYS A 395 2.44 -33.17 -24.94
N MET A 396 2.04 -32.06 -24.32
CA MET A 396 0.93 -32.03 -23.35
C MET A 396 -0.27 -31.30 -23.96
N GLN A 397 -1.44 -31.91 -23.82
CA GLN A 397 -2.71 -31.49 -24.40
C GLN A 397 -3.53 -30.79 -23.30
N LEU A 398 -3.78 -29.48 -23.45
CA LEU A 398 -4.67 -28.71 -22.59
C LEU A 398 -5.96 -28.34 -23.35
N SER A 399 -7.03 -28.12 -22.59
CA SER A 399 -8.46 -28.00 -22.92
C SER A 399 -8.86 -27.23 -24.22
N PRO A 400 -10.10 -27.43 -24.76
CA PRO A 400 -10.42 -27.20 -26.17
C PRO A 400 -10.56 -25.73 -26.63
N LYS A 401 -10.08 -24.75 -25.85
CA LYS A 401 -10.17 -23.31 -26.20
C LYS A 401 -8.83 -22.59 -26.35
N MET A 402 -7.70 -23.31 -26.32
CA MET A 402 -6.37 -22.70 -26.48
C MET A 402 -5.57 -23.46 -27.54
N SER A 403 -5.19 -22.79 -28.64
CA SER A 403 -4.22 -23.33 -29.60
C SER A 403 -3.02 -22.39 -29.68
N ILE A 404 -1.82 -22.97 -29.56
CA ILE A 404 -0.55 -22.27 -29.74
C ILE A 404 0.03 -22.78 -31.07
N THR A 405 0.19 -21.89 -32.05
CA THR A 405 0.78 -22.24 -33.35
C THR A 405 2.17 -21.68 -33.47
N PHE A 406 3.16 -22.54 -33.72
CA PHE A 406 4.54 -22.16 -33.99
C PHE A 406 4.78 -22.11 -35.50
N ASN A 407 5.16 -20.94 -36.03
CA ASN A 407 5.54 -20.80 -37.44
C ASN A 407 7.04 -20.52 -37.56
N HIS A 408 7.79 -21.46 -38.15
CA HIS A 408 9.15 -21.23 -38.62
C HIS A 408 9.11 -20.69 -40.04
N LYS A 409 9.52 -19.43 -40.25
CA LYS A 409 9.71 -18.85 -41.58
C LYS A 409 11.20 -18.86 -41.93
N ARG A 410 11.61 -19.64 -42.93
CA ARG A 410 12.90 -19.45 -43.62
C ARG A 410 12.71 -18.37 -44.68
N CYS A 411 13.46 -17.28 -44.58
CA CYS A 411 13.63 -16.37 -45.71
C CYS A 411 14.83 -16.84 -46.52
N LEU A 412 14.57 -17.29 -47.74
CA LEU A 412 15.56 -17.37 -48.82
C LEU A 412 15.17 -16.25 -49.78
N ASP A 413 16.05 -15.27 -49.96
CA ASP A 413 16.00 -14.42 -51.15
C ASP A 413 17.42 -14.13 -51.63
N SER A 414 17.52 -14.17 -52.95
CA SER A 414 18.71 -14.26 -53.80
C SER A 414 19.07 -12.93 -54.46
N SER A 415 20.32 -12.86 -54.94
CA SER A 415 20.88 -12.04 -56.04
C SER A 415 21.50 -10.66 -55.71
N THR A 416 22.82 -10.59 -55.59
CA THR A 416 23.81 -10.16 -56.63
C THR A 416 25.22 -9.96 -56.01
N PRO A 417 26.32 -10.02 -56.80
CA PRO A 417 27.68 -10.29 -56.31
C PRO A 417 28.53 -9.01 -56.19
N ASP A 418 29.40 -8.94 -55.18
CA ASP A 418 30.85 -8.75 -55.35
C ASP A 418 31.58 -8.37 -54.04
N CYS A 419 32.86 -8.73 -54.03
CA CYS A 419 33.92 -8.40 -53.07
C CYS A 419 34.09 -9.29 -51.82
N ALA A 420 35.20 -10.04 -51.88
CA ALA A 420 35.70 -10.97 -50.89
C ALA A 420 36.33 -10.30 -49.66
N ASN A 421 36.00 -10.80 -48.46
CA ASN A 421 36.97 -11.00 -47.37
C ASN A 421 36.39 -11.96 -46.29
N PRO A 422 37.12 -12.97 -45.78
CA PRO A 422 36.56 -13.93 -44.84
C PRO A 422 36.96 -13.61 -43.40
N ARG A 423 35.99 -13.25 -42.53
CA ARG A 423 35.98 -13.51 -41.08
C ARG A 423 34.75 -12.86 -40.43
N THR A 424 33.63 -13.57 -40.39
CA THR A 424 32.56 -13.29 -39.44
C THR A 424 31.72 -14.53 -39.20
N THR A 425 31.67 -14.94 -37.94
CA THR A 425 30.91 -16.08 -37.42
C THR A 425 29.42 -15.78 -37.54
N PHE A 426 28.65 -16.60 -38.25
CA PHE A 426 27.19 -16.49 -38.34
C PHE A 426 26.54 -16.98 -37.03
N GLY A 427 25.97 -16.06 -36.26
CA GLY A 427 25.04 -16.38 -35.17
C GLY A 427 23.61 -16.50 -35.71
N ILE A 428 22.95 -17.63 -35.47
CA ILE A 428 21.54 -17.84 -35.81
C ILE A 428 20.68 -17.22 -34.69
N HIS A 429 19.98 -16.13 -34.99
CA HIS A 429 18.93 -15.59 -34.13
C HIS A 429 17.58 -16.23 -34.50
N THR A 430 17.02 -17.04 -33.59
CA THR A 430 15.62 -17.49 -33.65
C THR A 430 14.75 -16.53 -32.86
N GLU A 431 13.79 -15.89 -33.52
CA GLU A 431 12.79 -15.03 -32.89
C GLU A 431 11.48 -15.81 -32.73
N THR A 432 11.00 -15.97 -31.49
CA THR A 432 9.71 -16.61 -31.18
C THR A 432 8.69 -15.52 -30.87
N ARG A 433 7.62 -15.43 -31.67
CA ARG A 433 6.60 -14.39 -31.54
C ARG A 433 5.30 -14.99 -31.00
N ILE A 434 4.88 -14.54 -29.81
CA ILE A 434 3.60 -14.93 -29.20
C ILE A 434 2.58 -13.83 -29.52
N ARG A 435 1.44 -14.18 -30.12
CA ARG A 435 0.30 -13.28 -30.31
C ARG A 435 -0.79 -13.66 -29.32
N MET A 436 -1.22 -12.72 -28.48
CA MET A 436 -2.45 -12.85 -27.70
C MET A 436 -3.62 -12.18 -28.43
N GLY A 437 -4.81 -12.78 -28.35
CA GLY A 437 -6.05 -12.25 -28.92
C GLY A 437 -6.53 -10.97 -28.23
N SER A 438 -7.53 -10.31 -28.81
CA SER A 438 -8.00 -9.02 -28.30
C SER A 438 -8.67 -9.16 -26.92
N PRO A 439 -8.62 -8.13 -26.05
CA PRO A 439 -9.21 -8.18 -24.71
C PRO A 439 -10.72 -8.45 -24.67
N LYS A 440 -11.43 -8.32 -25.80
CA LYS A 440 -12.88 -8.57 -25.87
C LYS A 440 -13.25 -10.05 -25.84
N ASP A 441 -12.28 -10.94 -26.07
CA ASP A 441 -12.52 -12.39 -26.21
C ASP A 441 -12.14 -13.19 -24.95
N LEU A 442 -11.52 -12.54 -23.95
CA LEU A 442 -11.11 -13.16 -22.69
C LEU A 442 -11.93 -12.50 -21.56
N GLY A 443 -12.88 -13.25 -20.99
CA GLY A 443 -13.67 -12.79 -19.85
C GLY A 443 -12.79 -12.29 -18.70
N PHE A 444 -13.27 -11.25 -18.02
CA PHE A 444 -12.53 -10.42 -17.04
C PHE A 444 -11.82 -11.14 -15.88
N ALA A 445 -12.09 -12.44 -15.66
CA ALA A 445 -11.49 -13.21 -14.56
C ALA A 445 -10.12 -13.87 -14.87
N ALA A 446 -9.67 -13.92 -16.13
CA ALA A 446 -8.49 -14.70 -16.53
C ALA A 446 -7.17 -13.92 -16.67
N LEU A 447 -7.20 -12.58 -16.52
CA LEU A 447 -6.06 -11.72 -16.82
C LEU A 447 -4.88 -11.81 -15.84
N PRO A 448 -5.08 -11.92 -14.50
CA PRO A 448 -3.95 -11.96 -13.56
C PRO A 448 -3.14 -13.26 -13.65
N GLU A 449 -3.80 -14.40 -13.84
CA GLU A 449 -3.13 -15.71 -13.92
C GLU A 449 -2.35 -15.88 -15.23
N ALA A 450 -2.93 -15.50 -16.37
CA ALA A 450 -2.26 -15.58 -17.67
C ALA A 450 -1.02 -14.66 -17.74
N TYR A 451 -1.08 -13.49 -17.09
CA TYR A 451 0.03 -12.54 -17.02
C TYR A 451 1.16 -13.04 -16.10
N ASN A 452 0.85 -13.57 -14.92
CA ASN A 452 1.83 -14.21 -14.04
C ASN A 452 2.49 -15.42 -14.70
N TYR A 453 1.75 -16.20 -15.49
CA TYR A 453 2.31 -17.30 -16.26
C TYR A 453 3.26 -16.81 -17.36
N CYS A 454 2.92 -15.73 -18.07
CA CYS A 454 3.75 -15.12 -19.10
C CYS A 454 5.04 -14.51 -18.54
N LEU A 455 4.98 -13.83 -17.39
CA LEU A 455 6.15 -13.30 -16.68
C LEU A 455 7.05 -14.41 -16.16
N THR A 456 6.47 -15.44 -15.54
CA THR A 456 7.23 -16.60 -15.06
C THR A 456 7.91 -17.31 -16.24
N TYR A 457 7.22 -17.46 -17.37
CA TYR A 457 7.78 -18.06 -18.59
C TYR A 457 8.87 -17.20 -19.23
N ALA A 458 8.69 -15.86 -19.31
CA ALA A 458 9.69 -14.95 -19.87
C ALA A 458 10.97 -14.92 -19.01
N VAL A 459 10.82 -14.98 -17.68
CA VAL A 459 11.94 -15.10 -16.73
C VAL A 459 12.62 -16.47 -16.84
N HIS A 460 11.88 -17.56 -17.06
CA HIS A 460 12.45 -18.90 -17.22
C HIS A 460 13.17 -19.11 -18.56
N THR A 461 12.74 -18.43 -19.63
CA THR A 461 13.23 -18.68 -21.00
C THR A 461 14.17 -17.61 -21.55
N GLY A 462 14.36 -16.50 -20.84
CA GLY A 462 15.22 -15.40 -21.29
C GLY A 462 14.66 -14.64 -22.51
N ALA A 463 13.36 -14.76 -22.79
CA ALA A 463 12.73 -14.12 -23.94
C ALA A 463 12.62 -12.60 -23.75
N ARG A 464 13.10 -11.81 -24.73
CA ARG A 464 12.89 -10.35 -24.77
C ARG A 464 11.49 -10.03 -25.27
N VAL A 465 10.69 -9.36 -24.43
CA VAL A 465 9.41 -8.77 -24.82
C VAL A 465 9.68 -7.39 -25.42
N SER A 466 9.44 -7.22 -26.71
CA SER A 466 9.41 -5.90 -27.37
C SER A 466 7.97 -5.45 -27.48
N SER A 467 7.55 -4.47 -26.67
CA SER A 467 6.23 -3.85 -26.77
C SER A 467 6.35 -2.34 -26.97
N ARG A 468 5.71 -1.85 -28.04
CA ARG A 468 5.58 -0.45 -28.42
C ARG A 468 4.49 0.28 -27.61
N THR A 469 4.40 -0.02 -26.32
CA THR A 469 3.48 0.58 -25.35
C THR A 469 4.24 0.83 -24.06
N ASP A 470 5.16 1.81 -24.13
CA ASP A 470 5.78 2.37 -22.94
C ASP A 470 4.73 3.19 -22.20
N ASN A 471 4.29 2.70 -21.03
CA ASN A 471 3.69 3.42 -19.87
C ASN A 471 2.76 2.56 -18.99
N LEU A 472 2.80 1.24 -19.09
CA LEU A 472 2.20 0.35 -18.08
C LEU A 472 3.25 -0.59 -17.49
N PHE A 473 4.26 -0.03 -16.82
CA PHE A 473 5.03 -0.81 -15.86
C PHE A 473 4.11 -1.06 -14.66
N CYS A 474 3.36 -2.17 -14.70
CA CYS A 474 2.67 -2.67 -13.51
C CYS A 474 3.74 -2.98 -12.47
N MET A 475 3.92 -2.09 -11.49
CA MET A 475 4.78 -2.37 -10.34
C MET A 475 4.21 -3.62 -9.67
N ALA A 476 5.04 -4.64 -9.47
CA ALA A 476 4.63 -5.80 -8.68
C ALA A 476 4.12 -5.30 -7.33
N PRO A 477 3.01 -5.86 -6.80
CA PRO A 477 2.49 -5.44 -5.51
C PRO A 477 3.58 -5.57 -4.45
N VAL A 478 3.61 -4.59 -3.57
CA VAL A 478 4.60 -4.45 -2.51
C VAL A 478 3.90 -4.69 -1.19
N TYR A 479 4.45 -5.56 -0.37
CA TYR A 479 3.88 -5.99 0.90
C TYR A 479 4.81 -5.62 2.05
N ASP A 480 4.22 -5.17 3.16
CA ASP A 480 4.94 -4.61 4.30
C ASP A 480 4.66 -5.43 5.57
N LEU A 481 5.71 -5.89 6.23
CA LEU A 481 5.66 -6.54 7.55
C LEU A 481 6.43 -5.75 8.60
N TYR A 482 5.89 -5.71 9.80
CA TYR A 482 6.45 -5.05 10.97
C TYR A 482 6.89 -6.09 12.00
N PHE A 483 8.08 -5.89 12.56
CA PHE A 483 8.64 -6.74 13.62
C PHE A 483 8.40 -6.06 14.95
N THR A 484 7.60 -6.66 15.81
CA THR A 484 7.29 -6.23 17.18
C THR A 484 7.78 -7.28 18.19
N GLY A 485 7.59 -7.04 19.49
CA GLY A 485 8.02 -7.93 20.57
C GLY A 485 9.35 -7.53 21.22
N SER A 486 10.12 -8.50 21.71
CA SER A 486 11.37 -8.21 22.45
C SER A 486 12.41 -7.53 21.56
N ARG A 487 12.75 -6.28 21.90
CA ARG A 487 13.62 -5.43 21.08
C ARG A 487 14.93 -6.11 20.74
N GLY A 488 15.13 -6.37 19.45
CA GLY A 488 16.37 -6.91 18.91
C GLY A 488 16.60 -8.42 19.08
N ASN A 489 15.70 -9.16 19.74
CA ASN A 489 15.83 -10.62 19.86
C ASN A 489 15.11 -11.33 18.70
N PRO A 490 15.83 -11.88 17.70
CA PRO A 490 15.19 -12.57 16.57
C PRO A 490 14.51 -13.89 16.96
N ARG A 491 14.76 -14.40 18.16
CA ARG A 491 14.17 -15.64 18.69
C ARG A 491 12.91 -15.43 19.53
N GLN A 492 12.57 -14.17 19.80
CA GLN A 492 11.40 -13.72 20.57
C GLN A 492 10.81 -12.48 19.90
N CYS A 493 10.20 -12.66 18.72
CA CYS A 493 9.62 -11.56 17.96
C CYS A 493 8.28 -11.95 17.35
N ILE A 494 7.45 -10.94 17.09
CA ILE A 494 6.17 -11.07 16.41
C ILE A 494 6.28 -10.30 15.10
N ILE A 495 5.87 -10.92 14.00
CA ILE A 495 5.93 -10.36 12.66
C ILE A 495 4.50 -10.29 12.14
N LEU A 496 4.07 -9.11 11.75
CA LEU A 496 2.68 -8.86 11.37
C LEU A 496 2.61 -7.89 10.19
N GLY A 497 1.62 -8.05 9.34
CA GLY A 497 1.42 -7.18 8.19
C GLY A 497 0.26 -7.67 7.33
N GLU A 498 0.10 -7.06 6.16
CA GLU A 498 -0.99 -7.35 5.22
C GLU A 498 -0.40 -7.67 3.84
N ASP A 499 -0.71 -8.87 3.34
CA ASP A 499 -0.45 -9.33 1.98
C ASP A 499 -1.82 -9.51 1.29
N VAL A 500 -1.97 -10.50 0.39
CA VAL A 500 -3.26 -11.04 -0.05
C VAL A 500 -4.11 -11.57 1.11
N GLU A 501 -3.48 -11.89 2.24
CA GLU A 501 -4.15 -12.23 3.49
C GLU A 501 -3.39 -11.61 4.67
N PRO A 502 -4.06 -11.34 5.82
CA PRO A 502 -3.38 -10.89 7.03
C PRO A 502 -2.29 -11.89 7.44
N ILE A 503 -1.08 -11.39 7.67
CA ILE A 503 0.07 -12.19 8.06
C ILE A 503 0.35 -11.98 9.53
N PHE A 504 0.45 -13.08 10.27
CA PHE A 504 0.89 -13.09 11.66
C PHE A 504 1.81 -14.28 11.90
N TYR A 505 3.08 -14.01 12.18
CA TYR A 505 4.05 -14.99 12.64
C TYR A 505 4.56 -14.63 14.04
N ARG A 506 4.73 -15.62 14.90
CA ARG A 506 5.31 -15.44 16.24
C ARG A 506 6.45 -16.42 16.45
N PHE A 507 7.63 -15.88 16.75
CA PHE A 507 8.81 -16.62 17.15
C PHE A 507 8.87 -16.62 18.67
N GLU A 508 8.80 -17.79 19.29
CA GLU A 508 8.79 -17.93 20.73
C GLU A 508 9.86 -18.93 21.16
N THR A 509 10.75 -18.49 22.04
CA THR A 509 11.73 -19.35 22.70
C THR A 509 11.40 -19.35 24.18
N PRO A 510 10.86 -20.45 24.73
CA PRO A 510 10.59 -20.55 26.15
C PRO A 510 11.90 -20.44 26.94
N GLU A 511 11.83 -19.74 28.06
CA GLU A 511 12.93 -19.63 29.04
C GLU A 511 13.02 -20.95 29.81
N VAL A 512 13.66 -21.95 29.22
CA VAL A 512 13.89 -23.25 29.87
C VAL A 512 15.36 -23.33 30.29
N PHE A 513 15.60 -23.72 31.54
CA PHE A 513 16.94 -23.90 32.13
C PHE A 513 17.70 -25.15 31.64
N MET A 514 17.32 -25.73 30.49
CA MET A 514 17.86 -27.00 29.99
C MET A 514 18.68 -26.85 28.70
N THR A 515 19.51 -27.85 28.40
CA THR A 515 20.43 -27.91 27.26
C THR A 515 19.75 -27.83 25.89
N ASP A 516 18.44 -28.10 25.84
CA ASP A 516 17.68 -28.25 24.60
C ASP A 516 16.84 -27.00 24.39
N THR A 517 17.48 -25.93 23.93
CA THR A 517 16.73 -24.71 23.60
C THR A 517 15.97 -24.92 22.30
N LYS A 518 14.66 -24.70 22.30
CA LYS A 518 13.80 -24.79 21.11
C LYS A 518 13.14 -23.44 20.84
N THR A 519 13.12 -22.99 19.59
CA THR A 519 12.33 -21.82 19.17
C THR A 519 11.18 -22.30 18.31
N MET A 520 9.95 -22.04 18.73
CA MET A 520 8.73 -22.39 18.02
C MET A 520 8.27 -21.21 17.17
N ILE A 521 7.84 -21.49 15.93
CA ILE A 521 7.32 -20.50 15.00
C ILE A 521 5.85 -20.81 14.74
N TYR A 522 4.99 -19.88 15.15
CA TYR A 522 3.54 -19.97 15.00
C TYR A 522 3.06 -19.07 13.86
N ARG A 523 2.00 -19.49 13.17
CA ARG A 523 1.19 -18.70 12.24
C ARG A 523 -0.22 -18.56 12.83
N ASN A 524 -0.88 -17.41 12.65
CA ASN A 524 -2.28 -17.19 13.04
C ASN A 524 -2.59 -17.66 14.48
N GLN A 525 -1.87 -17.08 15.45
CA GLN A 525 -1.88 -17.35 16.90
C GLN A 525 -1.37 -18.73 17.34
N ASP A 526 -1.91 -19.84 16.82
CA ASP A 526 -1.69 -21.17 17.42
C ASP A 526 -1.11 -22.23 16.46
N GLU A 527 -1.04 -21.97 15.15
CA GLU A 527 -0.57 -22.97 14.20
C GLU A 527 0.96 -23.03 14.19
N VAL A 528 1.56 -24.10 14.71
CA VAL A 528 3.01 -24.32 14.58
C VAL A 528 3.36 -24.65 13.13
N VAL A 529 4.10 -23.75 12.47
CA VAL A 529 4.52 -23.91 11.07
C VAL A 529 5.99 -24.29 10.95
N ALA A 530 6.82 -23.93 11.93
CA ALA A 530 8.22 -24.34 11.98
C ALA A 530 8.76 -24.37 13.41
N ALA A 531 9.92 -25.00 13.60
CA ALA A 531 10.67 -24.96 14.84
C ALA A 531 12.18 -25.01 14.57
N PHE A 532 12.96 -24.24 15.35
CA PHE A 532 14.40 -24.39 15.46
C PHE A 532 14.74 -25.17 16.73
N GLU A 533 15.43 -26.29 16.56
CA GLU A 533 15.99 -27.10 17.63
C GLU A 533 17.46 -26.78 17.74
N TRP A 534 17.83 -25.97 18.73
CA TRP A 534 19.19 -25.49 18.89
C TRP A 534 20.03 -26.56 19.57
N SER A 535 21.17 -26.91 18.98
CA SER A 535 22.14 -27.79 19.61
C SER A 535 22.96 -27.03 20.64
N ALA A 536 23.30 -27.69 21.75
CA ALA A 536 24.28 -27.19 22.68
C ALA A 536 25.66 -27.08 21.99
N GLY A 537 26.28 -25.89 22.02
CA GLY A 537 27.63 -25.65 21.48
C GLY A 537 27.68 -24.62 20.34
N THR A 538 28.70 -24.75 19.47
CA THR A 538 28.96 -23.85 18.33
C THR A 538 28.24 -24.26 17.05
N TYR A 539 27.55 -25.39 17.05
CA TYR A 539 26.85 -25.90 15.89
C TYR A 539 25.43 -25.31 15.81
N LEU A 540 25.01 -24.99 14.60
CA LEU A 540 23.60 -24.75 14.30
C LEU A 540 22.88 -26.11 14.32
N GLY A 541 21.82 -26.21 15.11
CA GLY A 541 20.99 -27.43 15.20
C GLY A 541 20.06 -27.65 14.00
N LEU A 542 18.85 -28.15 14.26
CA LEU A 542 17.90 -28.57 13.22
C LEU A 542 16.77 -27.55 13.01
N CYS A 543 16.30 -27.45 11.78
CA CYS A 543 15.10 -26.73 11.39
C CYS A 543 14.03 -27.73 10.96
N ASN A 544 12.86 -27.67 11.59
CA ASN A 544 11.69 -28.47 11.30
C ASN A 544 10.63 -27.56 10.69
N ILE A 545 10.32 -27.71 9.40
CA ILE A 545 9.23 -26.98 8.75
C ILE A 545 8.09 -27.95 8.48
N ARG A 546 6.85 -27.53 8.73
CA ARG A 546 5.66 -28.37 8.50
C ARG A 546 5.67 -28.88 7.05
N ASN A 547 5.45 -30.19 6.87
CA ASN A 547 5.45 -30.89 5.57
C ASN A 547 6.80 -30.95 4.84
N ARG A 548 7.93 -30.68 5.52
CA ARG A 548 9.29 -30.88 4.98
C ARG A 548 10.09 -31.76 5.93
N GLN A 549 10.97 -32.60 5.39
CA GLN A 549 11.91 -33.35 6.21
C GLN A 549 12.81 -32.38 6.98
N SER A 550 13.04 -32.65 8.26
CA SER A 550 14.00 -31.93 9.10
C SER A 550 15.35 -31.79 8.42
N PHE A 551 15.95 -30.61 8.51
CA PHE A 551 17.24 -30.33 7.88
C PHE A 551 18.10 -29.43 8.77
N PRO A 552 19.43 -29.46 8.66
CA PRO A 552 20.30 -28.62 9.49
C PRO A 552 20.10 -27.15 9.16
N MET A 553 20.05 -26.31 10.21
CA MET A 553 19.88 -24.86 10.09
C MET A 553 20.96 -24.20 9.21
N SER A 554 22.13 -24.83 9.06
CA SER A 554 23.17 -24.39 8.12
C SER A 554 22.70 -24.28 6.66
N GLN A 555 21.66 -25.01 6.25
CA GLN A 555 21.08 -24.86 4.91
C GLN A 555 20.32 -23.54 4.70
N LEU A 556 19.92 -22.85 5.77
CA LEU A 556 19.32 -21.51 5.71
C LEU A 556 20.35 -20.38 5.65
N VAL A 557 21.63 -20.70 5.87
CA VAL A 557 22.74 -19.73 5.99
C VAL A 557 24.00 -20.22 5.28
N LEU A 558 23.84 -20.86 4.13
CA LEU A 558 24.94 -21.28 3.26
C LEU A 558 25.78 -20.06 2.82
N PRO A 559 27.06 -20.24 2.44
CA PRO A 559 27.86 -19.14 1.90
C PRO A 559 27.20 -18.49 0.67
N GLY A 560 27.07 -17.16 0.71
CA GLY A 560 26.53 -16.35 -0.39
C GLY A 560 27.56 -16.05 -1.49
N SER A 561 27.19 -15.12 -2.35
CA SER A 561 28.03 -14.53 -3.41
C SER A 561 29.11 -13.57 -2.87
N SER A 562 28.98 -13.14 -1.61
CA SER A 562 29.94 -12.27 -0.94
C SER A 562 30.09 -12.65 0.54
N SER A 563 31.13 -12.16 1.20
CA SER A 563 31.37 -12.40 2.63
C SER A 563 30.29 -11.85 3.56
N ASN A 564 29.52 -10.85 3.10
CA ASN A 564 28.41 -10.26 3.84
C ASN A 564 27.07 -10.89 3.48
N ALA A 565 27.08 -12.05 2.85
CA ALA A 565 25.86 -12.65 2.35
C ALA A 565 25.76 -14.13 2.70
N ARG A 566 24.55 -14.53 3.10
CA ARG A 566 24.20 -15.92 3.40
C ARG A 566 23.00 -16.32 2.54
N ALA A 567 23.04 -17.54 2.03
CA ALA A 567 22.11 -18.07 1.05
C ALA A 567 21.31 -19.25 1.58
N PHE A 568 20.15 -19.47 0.96
CA PHE A 568 19.33 -20.66 1.16
C PHE A 568 18.73 -21.08 -0.18
N PHE A 569 18.22 -22.32 -0.24
CA PHE A 569 17.56 -22.84 -1.43
C PHE A 569 16.09 -23.12 -1.15
N PHE A 570 15.22 -22.64 -2.05
CA PHE A 570 13.80 -22.92 -2.03
C PHE A 570 13.37 -23.41 -3.41
N GLN A 571 12.80 -24.62 -3.46
CA GLN A 571 12.36 -25.27 -4.70
C GLN A 571 13.43 -25.30 -5.83
N GLY A 572 14.71 -25.48 -5.45
CA GLY A 572 15.84 -25.51 -6.39
C GLY A 572 16.38 -24.12 -6.78
N SER A 573 15.68 -23.04 -6.46
CA SER A 573 16.16 -21.67 -6.66
C SER A 573 17.01 -21.19 -5.48
N LYS A 574 18.09 -20.45 -5.78
CA LYS A 574 18.98 -19.86 -4.78
C LYS A 574 18.49 -18.47 -4.39
N PHE A 575 18.38 -18.24 -3.09
CA PHE A 575 18.06 -16.95 -2.50
C PHE A 575 19.18 -16.52 -1.57
N GLU A 576 19.39 -15.21 -1.42
CA GLU A 576 20.53 -14.67 -0.69
C GLU A 576 20.14 -13.42 0.09
N TRP A 577 20.31 -13.47 1.41
CA TRP A 577 20.29 -12.30 2.27
C TRP A 577 21.68 -11.65 2.25
N ARG A 578 21.74 -10.39 1.80
CA ARG A 578 22.96 -9.57 1.77
C ARG A 578 22.86 -8.48 2.83
N ARG A 579 23.78 -8.49 3.79
CA ARG A 579 23.89 -7.46 4.82
C ARG A 579 24.41 -6.15 4.22
N LEU A 580 23.77 -5.04 4.53
CA LEU A 580 24.20 -3.72 4.07
C LEU A 580 25.52 -3.33 4.75
N ARG A 581 26.41 -2.69 3.99
CA ARG A 581 27.70 -2.20 4.53
C ARG A 581 27.53 -0.97 5.42
N GLU A 582 26.56 -0.13 5.07
CA GLU A 582 26.27 1.14 5.75
C GLU A 582 25.49 0.92 7.04
N ASP A 583 24.62 -0.10 7.07
CA ASP A 583 23.87 -0.50 8.25
C ASP A 583 23.98 -2.03 8.45
N PRO A 584 24.79 -2.49 9.41
CA PRO A 584 25.00 -3.92 9.64
C PRO A 584 23.76 -4.63 10.20
N TYR A 585 22.71 -3.91 10.58
CA TYR A 585 21.45 -4.51 11.04
C TYR A 585 20.39 -4.62 9.93
N SER A 586 20.70 -4.17 8.72
CA SER A 586 19.81 -4.19 7.56
C SER A 586 20.26 -5.23 6.53
N TYR A 587 19.28 -5.84 5.86
CA TYR A 587 19.51 -6.90 4.87
C TYR A 587 18.67 -6.69 3.61
N ASP A 588 19.20 -7.07 2.46
CA ASP A 588 18.45 -7.14 1.19
C ASP A 588 18.38 -8.60 0.74
N LEU A 589 17.18 -9.07 0.36
CA LEU A 589 16.96 -10.41 -0.18
C LEU A 589 17.03 -10.38 -1.70
N PHE A 590 17.90 -11.21 -2.26
CA PHE A 590 18.05 -11.40 -3.69
C PHE A 590 17.62 -12.80 -4.11
N HIS A 591 16.90 -12.88 -5.23
CA HIS A 591 16.79 -14.11 -6.01
C HIS A 591 18.01 -14.19 -6.94
N VAL A 592 18.71 -15.32 -6.91
CA VAL A 592 19.96 -15.54 -7.65
C VAL A 592 19.74 -16.64 -8.71
N PRO A 593 19.12 -16.31 -9.85
CA PRO A 593 18.96 -17.25 -10.95
C PRO A 593 20.31 -17.69 -11.55
N PRO A 594 20.41 -18.92 -12.09
CA PRO A 594 21.63 -19.36 -12.77
C PRO A 594 21.87 -18.49 -14.02
N ASN A 595 23.10 -17.98 -14.15
CA ASN A 595 23.56 -17.21 -15.32
C ASN A 595 22.85 -15.86 -15.58
N VAL A 596 22.09 -15.33 -14.62
CA VAL A 596 21.38 -14.04 -14.74
C VAL A 596 21.71 -13.16 -13.55
N GLN A 597 21.62 -11.83 -13.73
CA GLN A 597 21.85 -10.86 -12.66
C GLN A 597 20.86 -11.10 -11.50
N SER A 598 21.37 -11.04 -10.27
CA SER A 598 20.55 -11.19 -9.06
C SER A 598 19.52 -10.06 -8.95
N VAL A 599 18.27 -10.41 -8.66
CA VAL A 599 17.16 -9.45 -8.53
C VAL A 599 16.77 -9.31 -7.06
N ARG A 600 16.69 -8.08 -6.55
CA ARG A 600 16.22 -7.82 -5.19
C ARG A 600 14.71 -8.01 -5.13
N ILE A 601 14.24 -8.84 -4.21
CA ILE A 601 12.82 -9.19 -4.06
C ILE A 601 12.26 -8.87 -2.66
N ALA A 602 13.13 -8.56 -1.70
CA ALA A 602 12.73 -8.02 -0.40
C ALA A 602 13.87 -7.23 0.25
N PHE A 603 13.56 -6.47 1.28
CA PHE A 603 14.55 -5.87 2.16
C PHE A 603 14.03 -5.75 3.59
N PHE A 604 14.94 -5.88 4.55
CA PHE A 604 14.71 -5.67 5.97
C PHE A 604 15.50 -4.45 6.45
N ARG A 605 14.85 -3.57 7.20
CA ARG A 605 15.46 -2.43 7.90
C ARG A 605 15.16 -2.50 9.38
N LYS A 606 16.16 -2.17 10.20
CA LYS A 606 15.94 -1.93 11.62
C LYS A 606 15.34 -0.53 11.77
N ILE A 607 14.12 -0.46 12.29
CA ILE A 607 13.44 0.80 12.62
C ILE A 607 13.01 0.75 14.07
N ASP A 608 12.90 1.89 14.74
CA ASP A 608 12.26 1.99 16.05
C ASP A 608 11.08 2.97 15.89
N GLN A 609 9.93 2.45 15.45
CA GLN A 609 8.75 3.25 15.10
C GLN A 609 7.51 2.76 15.85
N GLN A 610 6.64 3.67 16.29
CA GLN A 610 5.32 3.28 16.78
C GLN A 610 4.41 2.93 15.61
N THR A 611 3.84 1.73 15.64
CA THR A 611 2.86 1.24 14.65
C THR A 611 1.49 1.06 15.32
N PRO A 612 0.39 0.92 14.56
CA PRO A 612 -0.95 0.71 15.13
C PRO A 612 -1.06 -0.49 16.08
N VAL A 613 -0.14 -1.46 15.97
CA VAL A 613 -0.09 -2.67 16.80
C VAL A 613 0.96 -2.62 17.92
N GLY A 614 1.59 -1.45 18.12
CA GLY A 614 2.64 -1.24 19.12
C GLY A 614 4.01 -0.86 18.54
N PRO A 615 5.06 -0.82 19.37
CA PRO A 615 6.40 -0.47 18.92
C PRO A 615 6.95 -1.54 17.97
N ALA A 616 7.30 -1.12 16.76
CA ALA A 616 8.02 -1.92 15.79
C ALA A 616 9.52 -1.64 15.89
N HIS A 617 10.30 -2.72 15.89
CA HIS A 617 11.76 -2.75 15.97
C HIS A 617 12.41 -3.21 14.66
N GLY A 618 11.62 -3.36 13.60
CA GLY A 618 12.06 -3.76 12.27
C GLY A 618 10.92 -3.68 11.26
N PHE A 619 11.30 -3.53 9.99
CA PHE A 619 10.41 -3.41 8.85
C PHE A 619 10.94 -4.28 7.72
N LEU A 620 10.07 -5.09 7.12
CA LEU A 620 10.37 -5.89 5.95
C LEU A 620 9.40 -5.53 4.85
N GLN A 621 9.93 -5.21 3.67
CA GLN A 621 9.15 -5.02 2.47
C GLN A 621 9.52 -6.08 1.43
N TYR A 622 8.54 -6.69 0.76
CA TYR A 622 8.77 -7.75 -0.23
C TYR A 622 7.79 -7.68 -1.41
N THR A 623 8.12 -8.37 -2.51
CA THR A 623 7.39 -8.25 -3.80
C THR A 623 6.95 -9.61 -4.38
N PHE A 624 6.73 -10.62 -3.54
CA PHE A 624 6.35 -11.97 -3.96
C PHE A 624 5.21 -12.52 -3.08
N THR A 625 4.36 -13.40 -3.60
CA THR A 625 3.13 -13.86 -2.92
C THR A 625 3.19 -15.32 -2.42
N GLN A 626 4.33 -15.99 -2.54
CA GLN A 626 4.45 -17.41 -2.18
C GLN A 626 4.60 -17.58 -0.66
N PRO A 627 3.61 -18.16 0.07
CA PRO A 627 3.64 -18.18 1.54
C PRO A 627 4.80 -18.99 2.13
N PHE A 628 5.17 -20.09 1.47
CA PHE A 628 6.29 -20.94 1.89
C PHE A 628 7.65 -20.26 1.67
N LEU A 629 7.80 -19.50 0.58
CA LEU A 629 9.00 -18.69 0.36
C LEU A 629 9.11 -17.61 1.43
N LEU A 630 7.99 -16.95 1.77
CA LEU A 630 7.97 -15.94 2.82
C LEU A 630 8.39 -16.54 4.16
N LEU A 631 7.82 -17.68 4.54
CA LEU A 631 8.19 -18.38 5.77
C LEU A 631 9.69 -18.70 5.80
N GLU A 632 10.25 -19.32 4.76
CA GLU A 632 11.69 -19.65 4.72
C GLU A 632 12.59 -18.42 4.68
N SER A 633 12.18 -17.34 3.99
CA SER A 633 12.86 -16.05 4.01
C SER A 633 12.90 -15.45 5.42
N LEU A 634 11.81 -15.52 6.18
CA LEU A 634 11.73 -15.05 7.57
C LEU A 634 12.59 -15.91 8.51
N LEU A 635 12.53 -17.24 8.37
CA LEU A 635 13.37 -18.16 9.14
C LEU A 635 14.86 -17.87 8.90
N ALA A 636 15.27 -17.74 7.64
CA ALA A 636 16.64 -17.41 7.27
C ALA A 636 17.05 -16.02 7.77
N LEU A 637 16.17 -15.01 7.70
CA LEU A 637 16.44 -13.66 8.19
C LEU A 637 16.65 -13.64 9.72
N CYS A 638 15.77 -14.28 10.48
CA CYS A 638 15.90 -14.38 11.94
C CYS A 638 17.19 -15.12 12.35
N LEU A 639 17.55 -16.19 11.64
CA LEU A 639 18.79 -16.91 11.90
C LEU A 639 20.03 -16.07 11.57
N ASN A 640 20.04 -15.36 10.44
CA ASN A 640 21.10 -14.42 10.07
C ASN A 640 21.34 -13.36 11.15
N ARG A 641 20.24 -12.74 11.62
CA ARG A 641 20.29 -11.74 12.69
C ARG A 641 20.80 -12.33 13.99
N TRP A 642 20.42 -13.56 14.33
CA TRP A 642 20.89 -14.23 15.53
C TRP A 642 22.40 -14.49 15.48
N MET A 643 22.91 -15.01 14.37
CA MET A 643 24.35 -15.23 14.17
C MET A 643 25.15 -13.94 14.29
N ASP A 644 24.66 -12.86 13.68
CA ASP A 644 25.33 -11.57 13.71
C ASP A 644 25.39 -10.95 15.12
N VAL A 645 24.36 -11.17 15.94
CA VAL A 645 24.36 -10.75 17.36
C VAL A 645 25.34 -11.56 18.20
N HIS A 646 25.54 -12.84 17.88
CA HIS A 646 26.37 -13.77 18.66
C HIS A 646 27.78 -13.96 18.08
N SER A 647 28.17 -13.15 17.09
CA SER A 647 29.50 -13.13 16.46
C SER A 647 29.98 -14.51 15.97
N MET A 648 29.09 -15.27 15.32
CA MET A 648 29.44 -16.52 14.63
C MET A 648 29.82 -16.33 13.16
#